data_AF-A0A239M9S5-F1
#
_entry.id   AF-A0A239M9S5-F1
#
_cell.length_a   1.000
_cell.length_b   1.000
_cell.length_c   1.000
_cell.angle_alpha   90.00
_cell.angle_beta   90.00
_cell.angle_gamma   90.00
#
_symmetry.space_group_name_H-M   'P 1'
#
loop_
_entity.id
_entity.type
_entity.pdbx_description
1 polymer ?
#
loop_
_entity_poly.entity_id
_entity_poly.type
_entity_poly.pdbx_seq_one_letter_code
_entity_poly.pdbx_strand_id
1 'polypeptide(L)'
;PANGATGVLLTQPVSATFSTAMNASTLNSATFTLATSSGVAASGSVTYNSFTSTATFTPSANLATSTTYVATITTGAQNAAGAALTANYVWVFRTAPAPTPPTVISTFPADKAAGVALNQGLSATFSEAMNASTINGGTFAITAPGGIAVAGAVGYTVTGSVATFTPTAAFAPLTTYVATITTGAQDLGGTALAANYVWTFTTGAAPDTTRPTVIATNPINGATGVPFNQAIGAIFSKAMNPVTITTTSFTLTTPGGAVVNGLVSYAAISNTATFTPMTNLAPSTLYTATITTVAADLAGNTLLSNYVWTFTTGPAPDTTHPTVTLTNPVANASSVPITQAVSATFSKAMDPLTINTATFTLTGPGGASVAATVTYSAISFIATLTPTVSLAQGTIYTATVTTGAADLAGNSLIAGSVPNPWIFTTNAAVVLPPVNLGTAALFGGFGGGAGMTNMGTQTVINGNIGTTGVSTLITGFHDNGVGCTYTETPLNIGYVNGSIVTAAPPPTVGCPTEGTAVTAAIAAQASIDAGTAYAALAAFPNGQDVSTCAGCGGGQAGELGNRTLVAGIYKSAPGSYAITAGDLTLDAQGNPNAFWVFQMSTTFTVGSPAAHRSVLLVNGAQAKNVFWQVGTAATINGILGGGTMTGTIISQAGISVSTAGVAAITTINGRALVLTGPVTLVNTVINVPAP
;
A
#
# COMPACT_ATOMS: atom_id res chain seq x y z
N PRO A 1 -44.38 13.66 3.61
CA PRO A 1 -43.26 14.03 2.70
C PRO A 1 -43.76 14.83 1.49
N ALA A 2 -42.96 15.77 0.98
CA ALA A 2 -43.27 16.50 -0.26
C ALA A 2 -43.21 15.58 -1.49
N ASN A 3 -43.87 15.98 -2.59
CA ASN A 3 -43.78 15.25 -3.85
C ASN A 3 -42.33 15.24 -4.38
N GLY A 4 -41.83 14.07 -4.76
CA GLY A 4 -40.45 13.86 -5.20
C GLY A 4 -39.41 13.83 -4.07
N ALA A 5 -39.82 13.90 -2.79
CA ALA A 5 -38.88 13.84 -1.67
C ALA A 5 -38.11 12.51 -1.67
N THR A 6 -36.81 12.58 -1.41
CA THR A 6 -35.93 11.42 -1.24
C THR A 6 -35.36 11.42 0.18
N GLY A 7 -34.90 10.27 0.68
CA GLY A 7 -34.36 10.16 2.04
C GLY A 7 -35.43 10.25 3.13
N VAL A 8 -36.68 9.97 2.80
CA VAL A 8 -37.80 9.98 3.76
C VAL A 8 -37.57 8.93 4.85
N LEU A 9 -37.66 9.33 6.12
CA LEU A 9 -37.52 8.40 7.25
C LEU A 9 -38.57 7.30 7.16
N LEU A 10 -38.19 6.06 7.48
CA LEU A 10 -39.06 4.88 7.34
C LEU A 10 -40.32 4.94 8.21
N THR A 11 -40.29 5.76 9.26
CA THR A 11 -41.39 6.00 10.20
C THR A 11 -42.15 7.30 9.92
N GLN A 12 -41.75 8.09 8.92
CA GLN A 12 -42.31 9.42 8.70
C GLN A 12 -43.80 9.35 8.33
N PRO A 13 -44.69 10.02 9.08
CA PRO A 13 -46.08 10.16 8.68
C PRO A 13 -46.22 10.91 7.36
N VAL A 14 -47.19 10.51 6.55
CA VAL A 14 -47.45 11.06 5.22
C VAL A 14 -48.69 11.94 5.31
N SER A 15 -48.52 13.25 5.12
CA SER A 15 -49.59 14.23 5.29
C SER A 15 -49.89 15.03 4.03
N ALA A 16 -51.14 15.46 3.90
CA ALA A 16 -51.60 16.41 2.89
C ALA A 16 -52.55 17.44 3.51
N THR A 17 -52.41 18.71 3.12
CA THR A 17 -53.24 19.82 3.59
C THR A 17 -54.21 20.24 2.48
N PHE A 18 -55.49 20.37 2.83
CA PHE A 18 -56.57 20.74 1.93
C PHE A 18 -56.80 22.26 1.95
N SER A 19 -57.18 22.83 0.81
CA SER A 19 -57.53 24.25 0.69
C SER A 19 -58.84 24.63 1.39
N THR A 20 -59.64 23.64 1.79
CA THR A 20 -60.91 23.81 2.51
C THR A 20 -61.06 22.72 3.56
N ALA A 21 -61.97 22.92 4.52
CA ALA A 21 -62.26 21.91 5.54
C ALA A 21 -62.95 20.68 4.94
N MET A 22 -62.38 19.49 5.19
CA MET A 22 -62.89 18.20 4.72
C MET A 22 -63.84 17.53 5.73
N ASN A 23 -64.72 16.66 5.24
CA ASN A 23 -65.53 15.77 6.07
C ASN A 23 -64.65 14.62 6.59
N ALA A 24 -64.37 14.62 7.89
CA ALA A 24 -63.49 13.65 8.55
C ALA A 24 -63.89 12.19 8.30
N SER A 25 -65.18 11.88 8.17
CA SER A 25 -65.66 10.50 7.93
C SER A 25 -65.24 9.94 6.56
N THR A 26 -64.99 10.84 5.60
CA THR A 26 -64.58 10.48 4.23
C THR A 26 -63.06 10.40 4.06
N LEU A 27 -62.27 10.75 5.09
CA LEU A 27 -60.81 10.64 5.10
C LEU A 27 -60.39 9.45 5.97
N ASN A 28 -60.30 8.29 5.34
CA ASN A 28 -60.00 7.02 5.98
C ASN A 28 -59.04 6.18 5.11
N SER A 29 -58.74 4.95 5.50
CA SER A 29 -57.79 4.08 4.79
C SER A 29 -58.22 3.66 3.39
N ALA A 30 -59.49 3.84 3.01
CA ALA A 30 -59.93 3.61 1.63
C ALA A 30 -59.69 4.84 0.74
N THR A 31 -59.73 6.04 1.31
CA THR A 31 -59.62 7.29 0.54
C THR A 31 -58.25 7.93 0.60
N PHE A 32 -57.42 7.65 1.61
CA PHE A 32 -56.01 8.01 1.65
C PHE A 32 -55.17 6.73 1.79
N THR A 33 -54.58 6.32 0.68
CA THR A 33 -53.80 5.09 0.55
C THR A 33 -52.32 5.39 0.34
N LEU A 34 -51.48 4.44 0.72
CA LEU A 34 -50.04 4.46 0.50
C LEU A 34 -49.62 3.09 -0.05
N ALA A 35 -48.97 3.04 -1.21
CA ALA A 35 -48.49 1.81 -1.82
C ALA A 35 -47.11 2.00 -2.46
N THR A 36 -46.35 0.92 -2.65
CA THR A 36 -45.12 0.97 -3.43
C THR A 36 -45.42 1.26 -4.90
N SER A 37 -44.42 1.68 -5.68
CA SER A 37 -44.55 1.82 -7.13
C SER A 37 -44.89 0.50 -7.87
N SER A 38 -44.70 -0.64 -7.21
CA SER A 38 -45.13 -1.98 -7.69
C SER A 38 -46.55 -2.37 -7.26
N GLY A 39 -47.26 -1.49 -6.55
CA GLY A 39 -48.66 -1.70 -6.12
C GLY A 39 -48.84 -2.41 -4.78
N VAL A 40 -47.78 -2.62 -4.00
CA VAL A 40 -47.87 -3.26 -2.67
C VAL A 40 -48.32 -2.22 -1.64
N ALA A 41 -49.49 -2.40 -1.05
CA ALA A 41 -50.03 -1.48 -0.05
C ALA A 41 -49.21 -1.47 1.25
N ALA A 42 -48.97 -0.29 1.81
CA ALA A 42 -48.44 -0.12 3.16
C ALA A 42 -49.59 -0.13 4.18
N SER A 43 -49.42 -0.85 5.27
CA SER A 43 -50.40 -0.86 6.38
C SER A 43 -50.23 0.39 7.24
N GLY A 44 -51.33 1.06 7.58
CA GLY A 44 -51.32 2.24 8.43
C GLY A 44 -52.72 2.77 8.75
N SER A 45 -52.77 3.85 9.52
CA SER A 45 -54.01 4.53 9.93
C SER A 45 -54.06 5.95 9.38
N VAL A 46 -55.27 6.42 9.04
CA VAL A 46 -55.50 7.79 8.56
C VAL A 46 -56.20 8.59 9.65
N THR A 47 -55.68 9.78 9.95
CA THR A 47 -56.29 10.77 10.85
C THR A 47 -56.46 12.09 10.13
N TYR A 48 -57.48 12.87 10.49
CA TYR A 48 -57.71 14.21 9.94
C TYR A 48 -57.82 15.25 11.06
N ASN A 49 -57.05 16.33 10.95
CA ASN A 49 -57.12 17.49 11.84
C ASN A 49 -57.91 18.61 11.14
N SER A 50 -59.09 18.92 11.67
CA SER A 50 -60.00 19.94 11.12
C SER A 50 -59.53 21.38 11.32
N PHE A 51 -58.67 21.65 12.30
CA PHE A 51 -58.13 23.00 12.54
C PHE A 51 -57.07 23.39 11.52
N THR A 52 -56.27 22.41 11.08
CA THR A 52 -55.19 22.62 10.10
C THR A 52 -55.55 22.09 8.72
N SER A 53 -56.79 21.63 8.51
CA SER A 53 -57.25 20.96 7.29
C SER A 53 -56.27 19.92 6.76
N THR A 54 -55.68 19.11 7.64
CA THR A 54 -54.59 18.19 7.29
C THR A 54 -54.98 16.74 7.55
N ALA A 55 -54.90 15.90 6.53
CA ALA A 55 -54.97 14.44 6.69
C ALA A 55 -53.55 13.87 6.82
N THR A 56 -53.40 12.87 7.67
CA THR A 56 -52.12 12.20 7.95
C THR A 56 -52.32 10.69 7.93
N PHE A 57 -51.60 10.02 7.05
CA PHE A 57 -51.41 8.57 7.05
C PHE A 57 -50.19 8.24 7.92
N THR A 58 -50.38 7.43 8.96
CA THR A 58 -49.34 6.96 9.86
C THR A 58 -49.08 5.47 9.57
N PRO A 59 -47.90 5.10 9.06
CA PRO A 59 -47.54 3.69 8.87
C PRO A 59 -47.58 2.92 10.19
N SER A 60 -48.15 1.70 10.16
CA SER A 60 -48.21 0.79 11.31
C SER A 60 -46.93 -0.05 11.50
N ALA A 61 -46.06 -0.04 10.50
CA ALA A 61 -44.73 -0.63 10.51
C ALA A 61 -43.78 0.26 9.68
N ASN A 62 -42.48 0.08 9.86
CA ASN A 62 -41.49 0.78 9.05
C ASN A 62 -41.71 0.52 7.56
N LEU A 63 -41.70 1.58 6.77
CA LEU A 63 -41.70 1.48 5.32
C LEU A 63 -40.41 0.80 4.84
N ALA A 64 -40.47 0.12 3.70
CA ALA A 64 -39.30 -0.55 3.11
C ALA A 64 -38.24 0.49 2.70
N THR A 65 -36.96 0.16 2.85
CA THR A 65 -35.82 1.05 2.53
C THR A 65 -35.64 1.23 1.03
N SER A 66 -35.07 2.36 0.60
CA SER A 66 -34.79 2.71 -0.81
C SER A 66 -35.98 2.56 -1.77
N THR A 67 -37.20 2.51 -1.24
CA THR A 67 -38.42 2.14 -1.95
C THR A 67 -39.21 3.39 -2.30
N THR A 68 -39.69 3.47 -3.54
CA THR A 68 -40.59 4.53 -3.97
C THR A 68 -42.02 4.18 -3.56
N TYR A 69 -42.63 5.07 -2.79
CA TYR A 69 -44.03 5.00 -2.41
C TYR A 69 -44.85 6.05 -3.16
N VAL A 70 -46.07 5.66 -3.51
CA VAL A 70 -47.12 6.45 -4.12
C VAL A 70 -48.20 6.65 -3.07
N ALA A 71 -48.37 7.90 -2.64
CA ALA A 71 -49.46 8.31 -1.77
C ALA A 71 -50.62 8.81 -2.65
N THR A 72 -51.83 8.34 -2.37
CA THR A 72 -53.03 8.69 -3.15
C THR A 72 -54.16 9.09 -2.24
N ILE A 73 -54.70 10.30 -2.43
CA ILE A 73 -56.00 10.69 -1.91
C ILE A 73 -57.01 10.63 -3.05
N THR A 74 -57.99 9.75 -2.92
CA THR A 74 -58.97 9.46 -3.98
C THR A 74 -60.08 10.50 -4.04
N THR A 75 -60.84 10.51 -5.14
CA THR A 75 -62.09 11.29 -5.28
C THR A 75 -63.19 10.91 -4.28
N GLY A 76 -63.01 9.85 -3.49
CA GLY A 76 -63.91 9.53 -2.38
C GLY A 76 -63.82 10.50 -1.19
N ALA A 77 -62.75 11.30 -1.08
CA ALA A 77 -62.62 12.34 -0.06
C ALA A 77 -63.49 13.55 -0.41
N GLN A 78 -64.35 13.97 0.53
CA GLN A 78 -65.34 15.05 0.32
C GLN A 78 -65.21 16.16 1.37
N ASN A 79 -65.61 17.38 1.00
CA ASN A 79 -65.76 18.48 1.95
C ASN A 79 -67.07 18.36 2.78
N ALA A 80 -67.27 19.26 3.74
CA ALA A 80 -68.46 19.25 4.60
C ALA A 80 -69.79 19.43 3.84
N ALA A 81 -69.75 19.98 2.62
CA ALA A 81 -70.91 20.15 1.73
C ALA A 81 -71.13 18.95 0.78
N GLY A 82 -70.32 17.89 0.89
CA GLY A 82 -70.41 16.68 0.05
C GLY A 82 -69.70 16.79 -1.31
N ALA A 83 -68.96 17.86 -1.58
CA ALA A 83 -68.21 17.99 -2.83
C ALA A 83 -66.90 17.18 -2.76
N ALA A 84 -66.70 16.29 -3.74
CA ALA A 84 -65.51 15.45 -3.90
C ALA A 84 -64.31 16.22 -4.48
N LEU A 85 -63.11 15.66 -4.32
CA LEU A 85 -61.96 16.08 -5.14
C LEU A 85 -62.26 15.88 -6.63
N THR A 86 -61.79 16.81 -7.47
CA THR A 86 -61.99 16.76 -8.92
C THR A 86 -61.18 15.66 -9.62
N ALA A 87 -60.07 15.23 -9.00
CA ALA A 87 -59.26 14.10 -9.43
C ALA A 87 -58.53 13.50 -8.22
N ASN A 88 -58.02 12.28 -8.36
CA ASN A 88 -57.13 11.70 -7.36
C ASN A 88 -55.88 12.59 -7.19
N TYR A 89 -55.56 12.95 -5.95
CA TYR A 89 -54.33 13.65 -5.64
C TYR A 89 -53.24 12.61 -5.36
N VAL A 90 -52.26 12.54 -6.27
CA VAL A 90 -51.20 11.52 -6.24
C VAL A 90 -49.86 12.21 -6.12
N TRP A 91 -49.02 11.73 -5.20
CA TRP A 91 -47.63 12.17 -5.11
C TRP A 91 -46.73 11.01 -4.73
N VAL A 92 -45.45 11.15 -5.06
CA VAL A 92 -44.45 10.11 -4.82
C VAL A 92 -43.38 10.60 -3.88
N PHE A 93 -42.78 9.68 -3.14
CA PHE A 93 -41.56 9.91 -2.39
C PHE A 93 -40.74 8.63 -2.32
N ARG A 94 -39.45 8.75 -2.02
CA ARG A 94 -38.54 7.61 -1.85
C ARG A 94 -38.00 7.58 -0.43
N THR A 95 -38.15 6.43 0.22
CA THR A 95 -37.62 6.20 1.57
C THR A 95 -36.09 6.17 1.58
N ALA A 96 -35.52 6.47 2.74
CA ALA A 96 -34.08 6.39 2.97
C ALA A 96 -33.54 4.97 2.72
N PRO A 97 -32.29 4.84 2.25
CA PRO A 97 -31.61 3.55 2.23
C PRO A 97 -31.46 2.97 3.65
N ALA A 98 -31.25 1.66 3.73
CA ALA A 98 -30.95 1.01 5.01
C ALA A 98 -29.67 1.63 5.60
N PRO A 99 -29.59 1.82 6.92
CA PRO A 99 -28.34 2.19 7.56
C PRO A 99 -27.30 1.11 7.24
N THR A 100 -26.13 1.52 6.77
CA THR A 100 -25.01 0.62 6.52
C THR A 100 -24.43 0.21 7.87
N PRO A 101 -24.28 -1.09 8.16
CA PRO A 101 -23.62 -1.53 9.38
C PRO A 101 -22.20 -0.97 9.49
N PRO A 102 -21.74 -0.59 10.68
CA PRO A 102 -20.34 -0.28 10.89
C PRO A 102 -19.46 -1.49 10.54
N THR A 103 -18.23 -1.22 10.13
CA THR A 103 -17.22 -2.23 9.80
C THR A 103 -15.88 -1.90 10.47
N VAL A 104 -15.06 -2.91 10.74
CA VAL A 104 -13.67 -2.71 11.17
C VAL A 104 -12.80 -2.56 9.94
N ILE A 105 -12.15 -1.41 9.79
CA ILE A 105 -11.36 -1.05 8.60
C ILE A 105 -9.87 -1.34 8.76
N SER A 106 -9.37 -1.43 10.00
CA SER A 106 -7.97 -1.81 10.29
C SER A 106 -7.82 -2.32 11.73
N THR A 107 -6.81 -3.16 11.95
CA THR A 107 -6.40 -3.63 13.29
C THR A 107 -4.89 -3.55 13.47
N PHE A 108 -4.46 -3.39 14.73
CA PHE A 108 -3.08 -3.56 15.15
C PHE A 108 -3.02 -4.47 16.38
N PRO A 109 -2.19 -5.54 16.38
CA PRO A 109 -1.51 -6.11 15.23
C PRO A 109 -2.50 -6.49 14.11
N ALA A 110 -2.01 -6.49 12.87
CA ALA A 110 -2.79 -6.94 11.72
C ALA A 110 -3.18 -8.43 11.87
N ASP A 111 -4.21 -8.87 11.16
CA ASP A 111 -4.59 -10.29 11.17
C ASP A 111 -3.40 -11.18 10.75
N LYS A 112 -3.19 -12.25 11.51
CA LYS A 112 -2.09 -13.22 11.40
C LYS A 112 -0.70 -12.62 11.61
N ALA A 113 -0.58 -11.45 12.23
CA ALA A 113 0.72 -10.89 12.61
C ALA A 113 1.51 -11.89 13.47
N ALA A 114 2.81 -12.05 13.18
CA ALA A 114 3.72 -12.89 13.92
C ALA A 114 4.79 -12.03 14.64
N GLY A 115 5.40 -12.58 15.69
CA GLY A 115 6.43 -11.85 16.43
C GLY A 115 5.89 -10.68 17.25
N VAL A 116 4.60 -10.69 17.61
CA VAL A 116 3.96 -9.64 18.39
C VAL A 116 4.56 -9.56 19.80
N ALA A 117 4.92 -8.37 20.25
CA ALA A 117 5.54 -8.20 21.56
C ALA A 117 4.63 -8.63 22.72
N LEU A 118 5.23 -9.12 23.82
CA LEU A 118 4.48 -9.68 24.95
C LEU A 118 3.60 -8.66 25.68
N ASN A 119 3.98 -7.39 25.68
CA ASN A 119 3.23 -6.27 26.29
C ASN A 119 2.38 -5.50 25.26
N GLN A 120 2.18 -6.03 24.06
CA GLN A 120 1.52 -5.31 22.98
C GLN A 120 0.04 -5.05 23.29
N GLY A 121 -0.38 -3.80 23.41
CA GLY A 121 -1.80 -3.42 23.31
C GLY A 121 -2.32 -3.56 21.88
N LEU A 122 -3.63 -3.78 21.75
CA LEU A 122 -4.30 -3.95 20.46
C LEU A 122 -5.13 -2.70 20.14
N SER A 123 -5.36 -2.46 18.85
CA SER A 123 -6.32 -1.48 18.37
C SER A 123 -7.13 -1.98 17.18
N ALA A 124 -8.33 -1.40 17.02
CA ALA A 124 -9.22 -1.63 15.88
C ALA A 124 -9.91 -0.32 15.50
N THR A 125 -9.86 0.04 14.23
CA THR A 125 -10.49 1.27 13.70
C THR A 125 -11.79 0.92 13.00
N PHE A 126 -12.86 1.65 13.26
CA PHE A 126 -14.17 1.45 12.62
C PHE A 126 -14.39 2.41 11.44
N SER A 127 -15.30 2.04 10.53
CA SER A 127 -15.71 2.86 9.38
C SER A 127 -16.46 4.14 9.76
N GLU A 128 -16.96 4.22 10.98
CA GLU A 128 -17.75 5.34 11.49
C GLU A 128 -17.62 5.46 13.01
N ALA A 129 -18.21 6.50 13.59
CA ALA A 129 -18.22 6.68 15.04
C ALA A 129 -19.13 5.64 15.71
N MET A 130 -18.54 4.84 16.59
CA MET A 130 -19.25 3.87 17.43
C MET A 130 -19.80 4.50 18.71
N ASN A 131 -20.84 3.88 19.25
CA ASN A 131 -21.33 4.17 20.59
C ASN A 131 -20.33 3.63 21.62
N ALA A 132 -19.62 4.54 22.29
CA ALA A 132 -18.58 4.23 23.26
C ALA A 132 -19.04 3.28 24.38
N SER A 133 -20.30 3.33 24.81
CA SER A 133 -20.83 2.45 25.86
C SER A 133 -20.91 0.98 25.42
N THR A 134 -21.02 0.75 24.11
CA THR A 134 -21.07 -0.59 23.51
C THR A 134 -19.69 -1.15 23.17
N ILE A 135 -18.62 -0.36 23.31
CA ILE A 135 -17.23 -0.80 23.12
C ILE A 135 -16.61 -1.05 24.50
N ASN A 136 -16.67 -2.29 24.97
CA ASN A 136 -16.26 -2.68 26.31
C ASN A 136 -15.71 -4.12 26.32
N GLY A 137 -15.33 -4.65 27.50
CA GLY A 137 -14.75 -6.00 27.61
C GLY A 137 -15.67 -7.15 27.17
N GLY A 138 -16.97 -6.93 27.04
CA GLY A 138 -17.90 -7.91 26.46
C GLY A 138 -17.95 -7.88 24.93
N THR A 139 -17.55 -6.77 24.31
CA THR A 139 -17.63 -6.60 22.86
C THR A 139 -16.29 -6.54 22.17
N PHE A 140 -15.20 -6.25 22.87
CA PHE A 140 -13.82 -6.39 22.38
C PHE A 140 -13.04 -7.29 23.36
N ALA A 141 -12.83 -8.55 22.97
CA ALA A 141 -12.25 -9.58 23.82
C ALA A 141 -11.09 -10.31 23.13
N ILE A 142 -10.10 -10.74 23.93
CA ILE A 142 -8.96 -11.53 23.48
C ILE A 142 -9.00 -12.90 24.18
N THR A 143 -8.74 -13.97 23.44
CA THR A 143 -8.68 -15.32 23.97
C THR A 143 -7.36 -16.00 23.63
N ALA A 144 -6.82 -16.74 24.59
CA ALA A 144 -5.65 -17.61 24.44
C ALA A 144 -6.07 -19.00 23.92
N PRO A 145 -5.12 -19.89 23.57
CA PRO A 145 -5.42 -21.27 23.20
C PRO A 145 -6.29 -21.96 24.25
N GLY A 146 -7.27 -22.74 23.79
CA GLY A 146 -8.29 -23.36 24.66
C GLY A 146 -9.45 -22.43 25.04
N GLY A 147 -9.54 -21.23 24.46
CA GLY A 147 -10.66 -20.31 24.68
C GLY A 147 -10.60 -19.54 26.00
N ILE A 148 -9.43 -19.49 26.64
CA ILE A 148 -9.23 -18.80 27.92
C ILE A 148 -9.22 -17.29 27.66
N ALA A 149 -10.12 -16.54 28.30
CA ALA A 149 -10.17 -15.08 28.17
C ALA A 149 -8.91 -14.43 28.76
N VAL A 150 -8.33 -13.49 28.01
CA VAL A 150 -7.24 -12.64 28.50
C VAL A 150 -7.84 -11.40 29.16
N ALA A 151 -7.43 -11.11 30.39
CA ALA A 151 -7.86 -9.92 31.10
C ALA A 151 -7.18 -8.66 30.53
N GLY A 152 -7.97 -7.63 30.24
CA GLY A 152 -7.49 -6.36 29.70
C GLY A 152 -8.50 -5.24 29.89
N ALA A 153 -8.03 -4.00 29.73
CA ALA A 153 -8.86 -2.81 29.71
C ALA A 153 -9.20 -2.43 28.26
N VAL A 154 -10.48 -2.16 28.00
CA VAL A 154 -10.95 -1.67 26.70
C VAL A 154 -11.12 -0.15 26.77
N GLY A 155 -10.55 0.57 25.80
CA GLY A 155 -10.74 1.99 25.61
C GLY A 155 -11.33 2.29 24.23
N TYR A 156 -12.02 3.41 24.09
CA TYR A 156 -12.52 3.89 22.80
C TYR A 156 -12.29 5.39 22.65
N THR A 157 -11.62 5.77 21.57
CA THR A 157 -11.43 7.17 21.19
C THR A 157 -12.39 7.48 20.04
N VAL A 158 -13.42 8.29 20.34
CA VAL A 158 -14.43 8.71 19.36
C VAL A 158 -13.79 9.42 18.17
N THR A 159 -12.86 10.34 18.44
CA THR A 159 -12.12 11.06 17.42
C THR A 159 -11.09 10.14 16.75
N GLY A 160 -11.45 9.60 15.60
CA GLY A 160 -10.67 8.58 14.87
C GLY A 160 -11.29 7.18 14.90
N SER A 161 -12.40 6.99 15.64
CA SER A 161 -13.14 5.73 15.71
C SER A 161 -12.28 4.52 16.07
N VAL A 162 -11.39 4.66 17.06
CA VAL A 162 -10.43 3.62 17.43
C VAL A 162 -10.79 2.99 18.78
N ALA A 163 -11.06 1.70 18.79
CA ALA A 163 -11.08 0.89 20.00
C ALA A 163 -9.68 0.36 20.31
N THR A 164 -9.35 0.22 21.59
CA THR A 164 -8.10 -0.35 22.07
C THR A 164 -8.36 -1.42 23.13
N PHE A 165 -7.47 -2.40 23.21
CA PHE A 165 -7.42 -3.38 24.28
C PHE A 165 -6.00 -3.39 24.87
N THR A 166 -5.88 -3.03 26.15
CA THR A 166 -4.61 -3.05 26.87
C THR A 166 -4.59 -4.27 27.80
N PRO A 167 -3.73 -5.27 27.55
CA PRO A 167 -3.68 -6.46 28.40
C PRO A 167 -3.20 -6.08 29.81
N THR A 168 -3.81 -6.66 30.84
CA THR A 168 -3.43 -6.41 32.26
C THR A 168 -2.15 -7.14 32.67
N ALA A 169 -1.81 -8.22 31.96
CA ALA A 169 -0.59 -8.98 32.12
C ALA A 169 0.03 -9.23 30.73
N ALA A 170 1.35 -9.39 30.67
CA ALA A 170 2.02 -9.74 29.42
C ALA A 170 1.47 -11.07 28.87
N PHE A 171 1.32 -11.13 27.55
CA PHE A 171 0.98 -12.36 26.85
C PHE A 171 2.08 -13.41 27.02
N ALA A 172 1.70 -14.67 26.90
CA ALA A 172 2.64 -15.78 26.86
C ALA A 172 3.46 -15.72 25.56
N PRO A 173 4.75 -16.10 25.58
CA PRO A 173 5.59 -16.10 24.39
C PRO A 173 5.18 -17.18 23.38
N LEU A 174 5.47 -16.94 22.10
CA LEU A 174 5.25 -17.89 20.99
C LEU A 174 3.84 -18.49 20.96
N THR A 175 2.84 -17.70 21.35
CA THR A 175 1.46 -18.15 21.55
C THR A 175 0.54 -17.41 20.59
N THR A 176 -0.35 -18.15 19.94
CA THR A 176 -1.39 -17.58 19.07
C THR A 176 -2.61 -17.20 19.89
N TYR A 177 -3.04 -15.95 19.77
CA TYR A 177 -4.23 -15.40 20.39
C TYR A 177 -5.28 -15.06 19.33
N VAL A 178 -6.55 -15.09 19.74
CA VAL A 178 -7.69 -14.68 18.92
C VAL A 178 -8.32 -13.44 19.53
N ALA A 179 -8.41 -12.39 18.75
CA ALA A 179 -9.10 -11.16 19.09
C ALA A 179 -10.47 -11.14 18.41
N THR A 180 -11.49 -10.66 19.10
CA THR A 180 -12.86 -10.62 18.60
C THR A 180 -13.53 -9.30 18.97
N ILE A 181 -14.11 -8.64 17.97
CA ILE A 181 -15.12 -7.60 18.17
C ILE A 181 -16.47 -8.18 17.79
N THR A 182 -17.41 -8.21 18.74
CA THR A 182 -18.71 -8.87 18.54
C THR A 182 -19.74 -7.96 17.88
N THR A 183 -20.85 -8.54 17.41
CA THR A 183 -22.05 -7.79 16.98
C THR A 183 -22.73 -6.99 18.10
N GLY A 184 -22.26 -7.07 19.34
CA GLY A 184 -22.70 -6.17 20.41
C GLY A 184 -22.16 -4.73 20.25
N ALA A 185 -21.10 -4.52 19.44
CA ALA A 185 -20.59 -3.19 19.11
C ALA A 185 -21.54 -2.49 18.12
N GLN A 186 -22.01 -1.29 18.48
CA GLN A 186 -23.00 -0.54 17.71
C GLN A 186 -22.51 0.87 17.37
N ASP A 187 -22.96 1.40 16.23
CA ASP A 187 -22.80 2.81 15.87
C ASP A 187 -23.62 3.73 16.80
N LEU A 188 -23.52 5.05 16.60
CA LEU A 188 -24.33 6.03 17.35
C LEU A 188 -25.84 5.94 17.05
N GLY A 189 -26.24 5.33 15.93
CA GLY A 189 -27.62 5.09 15.52
C GLY A 189 -28.22 3.78 16.06
N GLY A 190 -27.43 2.97 16.76
CA GLY A 190 -27.82 1.65 17.28
C GLY A 190 -27.66 0.50 16.27
N THR A 191 -27.07 0.72 15.09
CA THR A 191 -26.76 -0.33 14.13
C THR A 191 -25.54 -1.12 14.60
N ALA A 192 -25.68 -2.43 14.75
CA ALA A 192 -24.60 -3.33 15.12
C ALA A 192 -23.65 -3.62 13.95
N LEU A 193 -22.43 -4.09 14.26
CA LEU A 193 -21.61 -4.81 13.28
C LEU A 193 -22.43 -5.95 12.64
N ALA A 194 -22.30 -6.14 11.33
CA ALA A 194 -23.04 -7.17 10.61
C ALA A 194 -22.68 -8.60 11.04
N ALA A 195 -21.43 -8.82 11.46
CA ALA A 195 -20.92 -10.08 11.97
C ALA A 195 -19.79 -9.81 12.98
N ASN A 196 -19.44 -10.81 13.78
CA ASN A 196 -18.24 -10.73 14.62
C ASN A 196 -17.01 -10.53 13.74
N TYR A 197 -16.19 -9.54 14.08
CA TYR A 197 -14.89 -9.35 13.45
C TYR A 197 -13.84 -10.12 14.27
N VAL A 198 -13.22 -11.11 13.65
CA VAL A 198 -12.27 -12.02 14.31
C VAL A 198 -10.94 -11.96 13.60
N TRP A 199 -9.85 -11.77 14.35
CA TRP A 199 -8.50 -11.84 13.82
C TRP A 199 -7.57 -12.53 14.81
N THR A 200 -6.41 -12.96 14.30
CA THR A 200 -5.42 -13.70 15.08
C THR A 200 -4.09 -12.97 15.10
N PHE A 201 -3.28 -13.24 16.12
CA PHE A 201 -1.89 -12.82 16.16
C PHE A 201 -1.06 -13.81 16.98
N THR A 202 0.23 -13.93 16.65
CA THR A 202 1.17 -14.81 17.35
C THR A 202 2.28 -13.99 17.99
N THR A 203 2.46 -14.18 19.29
CA THR A 203 3.48 -13.46 20.05
C THR A 203 4.89 -13.93 19.71
N GLY A 204 5.85 -13.02 19.86
CA GLY A 204 7.28 -13.32 19.81
C GLY A 204 7.81 -13.81 21.15
N ALA A 205 9.11 -13.62 21.37
CA ALA A 205 9.78 -14.04 22.59
C ALA A 205 10.04 -12.90 23.60
N ALA A 206 9.89 -11.64 23.19
CA ALA A 206 10.30 -10.48 23.99
C ALA A 206 9.22 -9.38 24.05
N PRO A 207 9.18 -8.60 25.14
CA PRO A 207 8.40 -7.37 25.19
C PRO A 207 9.02 -6.29 24.30
N ASP A 208 8.19 -5.33 23.91
CA ASP A 208 8.59 -4.14 23.19
C ASP A 208 8.98 -3.05 24.19
N THR A 209 10.25 -2.68 24.15
CA THR A 209 10.86 -1.61 24.95
C THR A 209 11.29 -0.43 24.08
N THR A 210 10.90 -0.41 22.80
CA THR A 210 11.29 0.64 21.85
C THR A 210 10.35 1.84 22.01
N ARG A 211 10.92 3.01 22.32
CA ARG A 211 10.13 4.23 22.49
C ARG A 211 9.66 4.78 21.14
N PRO A 212 8.44 5.35 21.07
CA PRO A 212 8.00 6.07 19.89
C PRO A 212 8.78 7.38 19.69
N THR A 213 8.94 7.79 18.45
CA THR A 213 9.53 9.08 18.04
C THR A 213 8.63 9.76 17.02
N VAL A 214 8.62 11.09 17.00
CA VAL A 214 8.00 11.86 15.90
C VAL A 214 8.98 11.86 14.73
N ILE A 215 8.55 11.37 13.56
CA ILE A 215 9.38 11.25 12.35
C ILE A 215 9.13 12.39 11.35
N ALA A 216 7.98 13.05 11.43
CA ALA A 216 7.63 14.19 10.59
C ALA A 216 6.51 15.03 11.21
N THR A 217 6.43 16.31 10.86
CA THR A 217 5.34 17.22 11.26
C THR A 217 4.81 17.99 10.07
N ASN A 218 3.55 18.40 10.15
CA ASN A 218 2.95 19.34 9.20
C ASN A 218 2.18 20.42 9.98
N PRO A 219 2.63 21.68 10.03
CA PRO A 219 3.78 22.21 9.30
C PRO A 219 5.11 21.62 9.75
N ILE A 220 6.09 21.62 8.83
CA ILE A 220 7.48 21.28 9.17
C ILE A 220 8.05 22.29 10.16
N ASN A 221 9.01 21.87 10.98
CA ASN A 221 9.63 22.76 11.98
C ASN A 221 10.26 24.00 11.30
N GLY A 222 9.91 25.17 11.80
CA GLY A 222 10.35 26.47 11.27
C GLY A 222 9.61 26.93 10.00
N ALA A 223 8.55 26.25 9.57
CA ALA A 223 7.77 26.67 8.41
C ALA A 223 7.23 28.10 8.57
N THR A 224 7.25 28.87 7.50
CA THR A 224 6.67 30.22 7.42
C THR A 224 5.57 30.25 6.36
N GLY A 225 4.65 31.22 6.47
CA GLY A 225 3.55 31.33 5.51
C GLY A 225 2.49 30.24 5.66
N VAL A 226 2.45 29.55 6.81
CA VAL A 226 1.47 28.48 7.09
C VAL A 226 0.05 29.06 7.05
N PRO A 227 -0.88 28.52 6.26
CA PRO A 227 -2.23 29.02 6.24
C PRO A 227 -2.89 28.98 7.63
N PHE A 228 -3.55 30.06 8.01
CA PHE A 228 -4.00 30.21 9.40
C PHE A 228 -5.19 29.30 9.78
N ASN A 229 -5.82 28.63 8.81
CA ASN A 229 -6.86 27.61 9.00
C ASN A 229 -6.31 26.17 8.94
N GLN A 230 -4.99 25.98 8.83
CA GLN A 230 -4.38 24.66 8.71
C GLN A 230 -4.36 23.93 10.06
N ALA A 231 -4.80 22.66 10.07
CA ALA A 231 -4.59 21.75 11.19
C ALA A 231 -3.14 21.26 11.27
N ILE A 232 -2.68 20.96 12.48
CA ILE A 232 -1.28 20.65 12.78
C ILE A 232 -1.11 19.14 12.97
N GLY A 233 -0.29 18.48 12.18
CA GLY A 233 -0.01 17.06 12.21
C GLY A 233 1.36 16.69 12.79
N ALA A 234 1.42 15.55 13.48
CA ALA A 234 2.64 14.87 13.91
C ALA A 234 2.57 13.36 13.58
N ILE A 235 3.57 12.85 12.86
CA ILE A 235 3.66 11.46 12.42
C ILE A 235 4.64 10.71 13.32
N PHE A 236 4.24 9.56 13.85
CA PHE A 236 5.05 8.74 14.76
C PHE A 236 5.73 7.57 14.03
N SER A 237 6.86 7.11 14.58
CA SER A 237 7.63 5.95 14.08
C SER A 237 6.90 4.61 14.21
N LYS A 238 5.84 4.55 15.02
CA LYS A 238 5.06 3.34 15.29
C LYS A 238 3.64 3.70 15.76
N ALA A 239 2.79 2.67 15.88
CA ALA A 239 1.42 2.82 16.35
C ALA A 239 1.37 3.35 17.80
N MET A 240 0.63 4.44 18.00
CA MET A 240 0.42 5.09 19.28
C MET A 240 -0.85 4.59 19.94
N ASN A 241 -0.91 4.62 21.27
CA ASN A 241 -2.15 4.41 22.00
C ASN A 241 -3.02 5.68 21.89
N PRO A 242 -4.14 5.67 21.14
CA PRO A 242 -4.96 6.86 20.91
C PRO A 242 -5.57 7.44 22.19
N VAL A 243 -5.70 6.66 23.26
CA VAL A 243 -6.18 7.15 24.57
C VAL A 243 -5.17 8.10 25.21
N THR A 244 -3.88 7.99 24.85
CA THR A 244 -2.82 8.88 25.32
C THR A 244 -2.57 10.07 24.39
N ILE A 245 -3.23 10.10 23.22
CA ILE A 245 -3.13 11.18 22.24
C ILE A 245 -4.32 12.14 22.43
N THR A 246 -4.13 13.14 23.28
CA THR A 246 -5.18 14.08 23.71
C THR A 246 -4.65 15.52 23.68
N THR A 247 -5.49 16.48 24.06
CA THR A 247 -5.09 17.89 24.22
C THR A 247 -4.05 18.13 25.32
N THR A 248 -3.76 17.16 26.18
CA THR A 248 -2.65 17.23 27.15
C THR A 248 -1.34 16.68 26.60
N SER A 249 -1.41 15.83 25.57
CA SER A 249 -0.24 15.23 24.93
C SER A 249 0.15 15.93 23.65
N PHE A 250 -0.78 16.57 22.95
CA PHE A 250 -0.54 17.40 21.77
C PHE A 250 -1.10 18.79 22.03
N THR A 251 -0.20 19.73 22.33
CA THR A 251 -0.54 21.12 22.64
C THR A 251 -0.05 22.07 21.56
N LEU A 252 -0.71 23.22 21.46
CA LEU A 252 -0.31 24.34 20.62
C LEU A 252 -0.37 25.63 21.46
N THR A 253 0.68 26.45 21.42
CA THR A 253 0.76 27.70 22.19
C THR A 253 1.16 28.89 21.33
N THR A 254 0.69 30.08 21.69
CA THR A 254 1.10 31.37 21.11
C THR A 254 2.51 31.79 21.59
N PRO A 255 3.12 32.86 21.04
CA PRO A 255 4.43 33.34 21.50
C PRO A 255 4.45 33.75 22.98
N GLY A 256 3.30 34.17 23.52
CA GLY A 256 3.13 34.53 24.94
C GLY A 256 2.88 33.32 25.85
N GLY A 257 2.92 32.10 25.33
CA GLY A 257 2.69 30.87 26.09
C GLY A 257 1.22 30.54 26.36
N ALA A 258 0.27 31.32 25.84
CA ALA A 258 -1.15 31.01 25.97
C ALA A 258 -1.51 29.76 25.14
N VAL A 259 -2.26 28.84 25.73
CA VAL A 259 -2.74 27.63 25.06
C VAL A 259 -3.78 27.98 24.01
N VAL A 260 -3.59 27.46 22.79
CA VAL A 260 -4.60 27.48 21.73
C VAL A 260 -5.56 26.32 21.98
N ASN A 261 -6.85 26.60 21.96
CA ASN A 261 -7.85 25.55 22.09
C ASN A 261 -8.07 24.83 20.74
N GLY A 262 -8.10 23.51 20.78
CA GLY A 262 -8.28 22.69 19.59
C GLY A 262 -8.72 21.27 19.94
N LEU A 263 -9.07 20.53 18.91
CA LEU A 263 -9.39 19.11 18.98
C LEU A 263 -8.16 18.30 18.61
N VAL A 264 -7.89 17.23 19.34
CA VAL A 264 -6.84 16.27 19.01
C VAL A 264 -7.46 14.99 18.51
N SER A 265 -6.94 14.49 17.40
CA SER A 265 -7.34 13.24 16.78
C SER A 265 -6.13 12.37 16.48
N TYR A 266 -6.35 11.07 16.30
CA TYR A 266 -5.30 10.14 15.91
C TYR A 266 -5.80 9.19 14.81
N ALA A 267 -5.07 9.18 13.70
CA ALA A 267 -5.30 8.29 12.57
C ALA A 267 -4.32 7.10 12.64
N ALA A 268 -4.82 5.94 13.07
CA ALA A 268 -4.02 4.72 13.20
C ALA A 268 -3.46 4.23 11.85
N ILE A 269 -4.18 4.48 10.76
CA ILE A 269 -3.79 4.12 9.38
C ILE A 269 -2.46 4.72 8.91
N SER A 270 -2.07 5.87 9.47
CA SER A 270 -0.86 6.62 9.08
C SER A 270 0.00 7.02 10.28
N ASN A 271 -0.27 6.46 11.47
CA ASN A 271 0.35 6.84 12.74
C ASN A 271 0.40 8.36 12.96
N THR A 272 -0.65 9.09 12.59
CA THR A 272 -0.65 10.56 12.59
C THR A 272 -1.58 11.10 13.66
N ALA A 273 -1.07 11.94 14.55
CA ALA A 273 -1.90 12.78 15.41
C ALA A 273 -2.15 14.14 14.74
N THR A 274 -3.37 14.65 14.83
CA THR A 274 -3.73 15.96 14.28
C THR A 274 -4.35 16.84 15.37
N PHE A 275 -3.85 18.05 15.52
CA PHE A 275 -4.43 19.12 16.33
C PHE A 275 -5.16 20.08 15.39
N THR A 276 -6.49 20.15 15.50
CA THR A 276 -7.33 21.07 14.73
C THR A 276 -7.75 22.23 15.62
N PRO A 277 -7.24 23.45 15.40
CA PRO A 277 -7.67 24.62 16.17
C PRO A 277 -9.19 24.82 16.07
N MET A 278 -9.86 25.15 17.18
CA MET A 278 -11.31 25.42 17.16
C MET A 278 -11.66 26.76 16.49
N THR A 279 -10.69 27.67 16.45
CA THR A 279 -10.76 28.93 15.72
C THR A 279 -9.52 29.04 14.85
N ASN A 280 -9.66 29.66 13.68
CA ASN A 280 -8.52 30.04 12.84
C ASN A 280 -7.45 30.71 13.70
N LEU A 281 -6.20 30.31 13.45
CA LEU A 281 -5.04 30.91 14.10
C LEU A 281 -4.93 32.39 13.68
N ALA A 282 -4.29 33.21 14.51
CA ALA A 282 -3.94 34.56 14.11
C ALA A 282 -2.93 34.54 12.94
N PRO A 283 -3.07 35.40 11.92
CA PRO A 283 -2.12 35.50 10.80
C PRO A 283 -0.77 36.05 11.26
N SER A 284 0.30 35.78 10.49
CA SER A 284 1.66 36.29 10.74
C SER A 284 2.17 36.06 12.17
N THR A 285 1.76 34.96 12.80
CA THR A 285 2.02 34.67 14.22
C THR A 285 2.80 33.38 14.38
N LEU A 286 3.84 33.41 15.22
CA LEU A 286 4.64 32.23 15.58
C LEU A 286 3.85 31.36 16.57
N TYR A 287 3.68 30.08 16.28
CA TYR A 287 3.13 29.10 17.21
C TYR A 287 4.17 28.06 17.56
N THR A 288 4.03 27.50 18.77
CA THR A 288 4.82 26.37 19.24
C THR A 288 3.89 25.19 19.47
N ALA A 289 4.13 24.09 18.75
CA ALA A 289 3.44 22.83 18.95
C ALA A 289 4.32 21.89 19.77
N THR A 290 3.70 21.04 20.59
CA THR A 290 4.41 20.09 21.44
C THR A 290 3.69 18.76 21.50
N ILE A 291 4.42 17.67 21.22
CA ILE A 291 4.04 16.34 21.70
C ILE A 291 4.75 16.09 23.02
N THR A 292 4.00 15.89 24.11
CA THR A 292 4.57 15.69 25.44
C THR A 292 4.93 14.22 25.68
N THR A 293 5.72 13.98 26.72
CA THR A 293 6.12 12.62 27.16
C THR A 293 4.97 11.76 27.68
N VAL A 294 3.75 12.28 27.82
CA VAL A 294 2.60 11.43 28.21
C VAL A 294 2.06 10.59 27.06
N ALA A 295 2.36 10.96 25.81
CA ALA A 295 2.01 10.15 24.65
C ALA A 295 2.81 8.84 24.69
N ALA A 296 2.09 7.72 24.61
CA ALA A 296 2.65 6.38 24.68
C ALA A 296 2.23 5.53 23.49
N ASP A 297 3.09 4.59 23.13
CA ASP A 297 2.72 3.55 22.16
C ASP A 297 1.73 2.53 22.75
N LEU A 298 1.24 1.62 21.91
CA LEU A 298 0.34 0.56 22.36
C LEU A 298 1.00 -0.44 23.33
N ALA A 299 2.34 -0.47 23.41
CA ALA A 299 3.10 -1.29 24.36
C ALA A 299 3.38 -0.56 25.71
N GLY A 300 2.92 0.69 25.84
CA GLY A 300 3.09 1.52 27.03
C GLY A 300 4.39 2.32 27.08
N ASN A 301 5.22 2.30 26.03
CA ASN A 301 6.46 3.09 25.98
C ASN A 301 6.14 4.55 25.64
N THR A 302 6.59 5.47 26.48
CA THR A 302 6.44 6.92 26.25
C THR A 302 7.56 7.50 25.39
N LEU A 303 7.31 8.69 24.80
CA LEU A 303 8.39 9.47 24.18
C LEU A 303 9.54 9.70 25.18
N LEU A 304 10.77 9.74 24.68
CA LEU A 304 11.96 9.99 25.51
C LEU A 304 11.96 11.40 26.11
N SER A 305 11.54 12.39 25.33
CA SER A 305 11.44 13.80 25.71
C SER A 305 10.26 14.43 24.97
N ASN A 306 9.81 15.61 25.43
CA ASN A 306 8.84 16.38 24.66
C ASN A 306 9.43 16.68 23.27
N TYR A 307 8.64 16.47 22.23
CA TYR A 307 8.97 16.87 20.87
C TYR A 307 8.34 18.23 20.61
N VAL A 308 9.17 19.26 20.41
CA VAL A 308 8.74 20.65 20.27
C VAL A 308 9.14 21.16 18.89
N TRP A 309 8.21 21.80 18.19
CA TRP A 309 8.47 22.47 16.92
C TRP A 309 7.68 23.76 16.81
N THR A 310 8.14 24.64 15.93
CA THR A 310 7.49 25.93 15.70
C THR A 310 7.10 26.12 14.25
N PHE A 311 6.16 27.02 14.00
CA PHE A 311 5.79 27.48 12.67
C PHE A 311 5.17 28.88 12.75
N THR A 312 5.24 29.63 11.66
CA THR A 312 4.69 30.98 11.55
C THR A 312 3.58 31.00 10.52
N THR A 313 2.39 31.44 10.93
CA THR A 313 1.25 31.57 10.02
C THR A 313 1.49 32.66 8.97
N GLY A 314 0.88 32.52 7.80
CA GLY A 314 0.86 33.51 6.73
C GLY A 314 -0.34 34.47 6.83
N PRO A 315 -0.49 35.38 5.86
CA PRO A 315 -1.58 36.34 5.82
C PRO A 315 -2.90 35.77 5.26
N ALA A 316 -2.87 34.60 4.62
CA ALA A 316 -4.00 34.03 3.89
C ALA A 316 -4.40 32.64 4.42
N PRO A 317 -5.69 32.29 4.38
CA PRO A 317 -6.13 30.92 4.60
C PRO A 317 -5.83 30.05 3.37
N ASP A 318 -5.87 28.75 3.57
CA ASP A 318 -5.81 27.77 2.52
C ASP A 318 -7.21 27.51 1.99
N THR A 319 -7.45 27.96 0.77
CA THR A 319 -8.67 27.69 -0.01
C THR A 319 -8.37 26.82 -1.23
N THR A 320 -7.14 26.29 -1.31
CA THR A 320 -6.70 25.47 -2.45
C THR A 320 -7.14 24.03 -2.24
N HIS A 321 -8.03 23.57 -3.11
CA HIS A 321 -8.53 22.20 -3.04
C HIS A 321 -7.45 21.19 -3.44
N PRO A 322 -7.38 20.02 -2.76
CA PRO A 322 -6.52 18.94 -3.20
C PRO A 322 -7.02 18.32 -4.51
N THR A 323 -6.09 17.79 -5.28
CA THR A 323 -6.35 17.04 -6.52
C THR A 323 -5.51 15.77 -6.55
N VAL A 324 -5.93 14.78 -7.33
CA VAL A 324 -5.10 13.60 -7.64
C VAL A 324 -4.08 13.98 -8.71
N THR A 325 -2.80 13.69 -8.46
CA THR A 325 -1.67 14.00 -9.35
C THR A 325 -1.08 12.77 -10.03
N LEU A 326 -1.31 11.59 -9.46
CA LEU A 326 -0.88 10.31 -10.04
C LEU A 326 -1.79 9.18 -9.56
N THR A 327 -2.07 8.21 -10.43
CA THR A 327 -2.73 6.96 -10.07
C THR A 327 -1.89 5.77 -10.49
N ASN A 328 -1.97 4.69 -9.71
CA ASN A 328 -1.46 3.38 -10.07
C ASN A 328 -2.52 2.33 -9.73
N PRO A 329 -3.04 1.53 -10.68
CA PRO A 329 -2.78 1.61 -12.11
C PRO A 329 -3.10 2.98 -12.67
N VAL A 330 -2.33 3.38 -13.68
CA VAL A 330 -2.65 4.59 -14.46
C VAL A 330 -4.02 4.43 -15.11
N ALA A 331 -4.71 5.55 -15.31
CA ALA A 331 -6.03 5.54 -15.94
C ALA A 331 -6.00 4.83 -17.31
N ASN A 332 -6.98 3.96 -17.54
CA ASN A 332 -7.15 3.12 -18.73
C ASN A 332 -6.06 2.05 -18.94
N ALA A 333 -5.25 1.73 -17.93
CA ALA A 333 -4.33 0.59 -18.02
C ALA A 333 -5.11 -0.70 -18.34
N SER A 334 -4.63 -1.52 -19.27
CA SER A 334 -5.36 -2.69 -19.79
C SER A 334 -4.81 -4.06 -19.34
N SER A 335 -3.63 -4.04 -18.70
CA SER A 335 -2.88 -5.24 -18.30
C SER A 335 -2.48 -5.19 -16.83
N VAL A 336 -3.45 -4.84 -15.98
CA VAL A 336 -3.22 -4.68 -14.55
C VAL A 336 -3.24 -6.03 -13.83
N PRO A 337 -2.30 -6.33 -12.91
CA PRO A 337 -2.32 -7.57 -12.16
C PRO A 337 -3.61 -7.74 -11.35
N ILE A 338 -4.13 -8.96 -11.31
CA ILE A 338 -5.29 -9.30 -10.47
C ILE A 338 -5.04 -9.10 -8.97
N THR A 339 -3.77 -8.98 -8.53
CA THR A 339 -3.39 -8.67 -7.15
C THR A 339 -2.92 -7.22 -6.96
N GLN A 340 -3.08 -6.36 -7.97
CA GLN A 340 -2.54 -5.00 -7.93
C GLN A 340 -3.25 -4.17 -6.85
N ALA A 341 -2.46 -3.60 -5.93
CA ALA A 341 -2.93 -2.53 -5.07
C ALA A 341 -3.10 -1.24 -5.89
N VAL A 342 -4.16 -0.51 -5.59
CA VAL A 342 -4.55 0.71 -6.29
C VAL A 342 -4.14 1.92 -5.46
N SER A 343 -3.41 2.88 -6.01
CA SER A 343 -2.96 4.06 -5.28
C SER A 343 -3.32 5.36 -5.99
N ALA A 344 -3.51 6.41 -5.18
CA ALA A 344 -3.65 7.79 -5.61
C ALA A 344 -2.64 8.67 -4.86
N THR A 345 -1.89 9.47 -5.60
CA THR A 345 -1.03 10.53 -5.04
C THR A 345 -1.78 11.85 -5.10
N PHE A 346 -1.75 12.62 -4.02
CA PHE A 346 -2.41 13.91 -3.93
C PHE A 346 -1.45 15.08 -4.16
N SER A 347 -1.99 16.23 -4.53
CA SER A 347 -1.23 17.48 -4.74
C SER A 347 -0.67 18.09 -3.46
N LYS A 348 -1.19 17.69 -2.29
CA LYS A 348 -0.84 18.22 -0.98
C LYS A 348 -1.22 17.23 0.12
N ALA A 349 -0.85 17.55 1.36
CA ALA A 349 -1.20 16.74 2.53
C ALA A 349 -2.72 16.64 2.74
N MET A 350 -3.23 15.41 2.71
CA MET A 350 -4.61 15.08 3.08
C MET A 350 -4.75 14.89 4.59
N ASP A 351 -5.96 15.15 5.14
CA ASP A 351 -6.32 14.69 6.49
C ASP A 351 -6.46 13.16 6.46
N PRO A 352 -5.59 12.40 7.15
CA PRO A 352 -5.62 10.95 7.11
C PRO A 352 -6.94 10.34 7.60
N LEU A 353 -7.72 11.02 8.46
CA LEU A 353 -9.01 10.52 8.93
C LEU A 353 -10.06 10.50 7.82
N THR A 354 -9.89 11.35 6.81
CA THR A 354 -10.78 11.43 5.64
C THR A 354 -10.36 10.47 4.54
N ILE A 355 -9.26 9.73 4.68
CA ILE A 355 -8.77 8.74 3.72
C ILE A 355 -8.99 7.33 4.30
N ASN A 356 -10.08 6.70 3.88
CA ASN A 356 -10.51 5.39 4.38
C ASN A 356 -11.26 4.62 3.29
N THR A 357 -11.81 3.45 3.63
CA THR A 357 -12.53 2.58 2.67
C THR A 357 -13.86 3.17 2.18
N ALA A 358 -14.41 4.19 2.83
CA ALA A 358 -15.59 4.91 2.35
C ALA A 358 -15.22 6.01 1.34
N THR A 359 -14.04 6.62 1.49
CA THR A 359 -13.60 7.72 0.62
C THR A 359 -12.69 7.29 -0.50
N PHE A 360 -11.95 6.18 -0.36
CA PHE A 360 -11.21 5.54 -1.44
C PHE A 360 -11.81 4.16 -1.70
N THR A 361 -12.51 4.04 -2.82
CA THR A 361 -13.33 2.86 -3.15
C THR A 361 -12.86 2.22 -4.45
N LEU A 362 -13.12 0.91 -4.57
CA LEU A 362 -12.91 0.14 -5.78
C LEU A 362 -14.21 -0.59 -6.13
N THR A 363 -14.63 -0.49 -7.38
CA THR A 363 -15.85 -1.15 -7.88
C THR A 363 -15.56 -1.93 -9.15
N GLY A 364 -16.21 -3.09 -9.31
CA GLY A 364 -16.18 -3.89 -10.52
C GLY A 364 -17.32 -3.57 -11.49
N PRO A 365 -17.54 -4.41 -12.51
CA PRO A 365 -18.63 -4.26 -13.47
C PRO A 365 -19.99 -4.17 -12.77
N GLY A 366 -20.87 -3.29 -13.30
CA GLY A 366 -22.19 -3.06 -12.71
C GLY A 366 -22.19 -2.31 -11.37
N GLY A 367 -21.04 -1.78 -10.94
CA GLY A 367 -20.93 -1.00 -9.70
C GLY A 367 -20.78 -1.85 -8.43
N ALA A 368 -20.49 -3.14 -8.56
CA ALA A 368 -20.28 -4.01 -7.40
C ALA A 368 -19.04 -3.56 -6.59
N SER A 369 -19.21 -3.32 -5.29
CA SER A 369 -18.10 -2.94 -4.41
C SER A 369 -17.09 -4.07 -4.25
N VAL A 370 -15.80 -3.74 -4.28
CA VAL A 370 -14.70 -4.66 -4.00
C VAL A 370 -14.20 -4.43 -2.59
N ALA A 371 -14.24 -5.47 -1.76
CA ALA A 371 -13.70 -5.42 -0.41
C ALA A 371 -12.18 -5.18 -0.44
N ALA A 372 -11.73 -4.13 0.23
CA ALA A 372 -10.34 -3.70 0.24
C ALA A 372 -9.96 -3.08 1.58
N THR A 373 -8.66 -3.03 1.88
CA THR A 373 -8.10 -2.22 2.96
C THR A 373 -7.50 -0.94 2.37
N VAL A 374 -7.50 0.16 3.11
CA VAL A 374 -6.84 1.41 2.70
C VAL A 374 -5.71 1.72 3.66
N THR A 375 -4.60 2.25 3.13
CA THR A 375 -3.48 2.84 3.88
C THR A 375 -3.19 4.24 3.33
N TYR A 376 -2.61 5.13 4.13
CA TYR A 376 -2.19 6.45 3.68
C TYR A 376 -0.82 6.83 4.22
N SER A 377 0.09 7.22 3.34
CA SER A 377 1.38 7.81 3.68
C SER A 377 1.26 9.32 3.69
N ALA A 378 1.22 9.92 4.88
CA ALA A 378 1.19 11.37 5.04
C ALA A 378 2.51 12.06 4.68
N ILE A 379 3.60 11.30 4.46
CA ILE A 379 4.90 11.82 4.01
C ILE A 379 4.94 11.97 2.49
N SER A 380 4.49 10.94 1.76
CA SER A 380 4.52 10.92 0.29
C SER A 380 3.19 11.35 -0.35
N PHE A 381 2.17 11.63 0.47
CA PHE A 381 0.80 11.94 0.05
C PHE A 381 0.17 10.86 -0.82
N ILE A 382 0.46 9.59 -0.51
CA ILE A 382 -0.03 8.43 -1.27
C ILE A 382 -1.05 7.67 -0.44
N ALA A 383 -2.28 7.57 -0.94
CA ALA A 383 -3.25 6.59 -0.47
C ALA A 383 -3.11 5.30 -1.27
N THR A 384 -3.24 4.14 -0.62
CA THR A 384 -3.17 2.82 -1.26
C THR A 384 -4.33 1.96 -0.78
N LEU A 385 -5.15 1.51 -1.72
CA LEU A 385 -6.24 0.57 -1.57
C LEU A 385 -5.76 -0.82 -2.02
N THR A 386 -5.81 -1.81 -1.13
CA THR A 386 -5.40 -3.18 -1.41
C THR A 386 -6.63 -4.09 -1.38
N PRO A 387 -7.04 -4.68 -2.51
CA PRO A 387 -8.12 -5.66 -2.54
C PRO A 387 -7.84 -6.82 -1.57
N THR A 388 -8.85 -7.21 -0.78
CA THR A 388 -8.73 -8.32 0.19
C THR A 388 -8.72 -9.69 -0.49
N VAL A 389 -9.20 -9.75 -1.72
CA VAL A 389 -9.19 -10.93 -2.60
C VAL A 389 -8.63 -10.52 -3.95
N SER A 390 -8.04 -11.48 -4.67
CA SER A 390 -7.62 -11.25 -6.05
C SER A 390 -8.82 -10.82 -6.90
N LEU A 391 -8.60 -9.80 -7.71
CA LEU A 391 -9.57 -9.30 -8.67
C LEU A 391 -9.82 -10.34 -9.78
N ALA A 392 -10.98 -10.28 -10.42
CA ALA A 392 -11.31 -11.17 -11.53
C ALA A 392 -10.49 -10.80 -12.77
N GLN A 393 -10.02 -11.78 -13.54
CA GLN A 393 -9.26 -11.53 -14.76
C GLN A 393 -10.11 -10.85 -15.85
N GLY A 394 -9.48 -10.06 -16.72
CA GLY A 394 -10.13 -9.45 -17.89
C GLY A 394 -11.21 -8.44 -17.51
N THR A 395 -11.21 -7.98 -16.26
CA THR A 395 -12.32 -7.25 -15.67
C THR A 395 -11.97 -5.78 -15.51
N ILE A 396 -12.87 -4.91 -15.93
CA ILE A 396 -12.76 -3.47 -15.73
C ILE A 396 -13.15 -3.13 -14.30
N TYR A 397 -12.25 -2.46 -13.59
CA TYR A 397 -12.48 -1.90 -12.28
C TYR A 397 -12.39 -0.38 -12.32
N THR A 398 -13.22 0.26 -11.50
CA THR A 398 -13.26 1.71 -11.32
C THR A 398 -12.83 2.03 -9.89
N ALA A 399 -11.74 2.76 -9.77
CA ALA A 399 -11.28 3.31 -8.50
C ALA A 399 -11.73 4.77 -8.37
N THR A 400 -12.19 5.13 -7.19
CA THR A 400 -12.73 6.47 -6.91
C THR A 400 -12.22 6.98 -5.58
N VAL A 401 -11.65 8.19 -5.58
CA VAL A 401 -11.50 8.98 -4.35
C VAL A 401 -12.63 10.00 -4.31
N THR A 402 -13.52 9.90 -3.33
CA THR A 402 -14.71 10.75 -3.24
C THR A 402 -14.38 12.15 -2.72
N THR A 403 -15.32 13.09 -2.83
CA THR A 403 -15.23 14.44 -2.24
C THR A 403 -15.28 14.44 -0.71
N GLY A 404 -15.53 13.28 -0.07
CA GLY A 404 -15.39 13.11 1.37
C GLY A 404 -13.93 13.13 1.84
N ALA A 405 -12.96 12.90 0.94
CA ALA A 405 -11.54 13.11 1.22
C ALA A 405 -11.24 14.62 1.23
N ALA A 406 -10.58 15.11 2.28
CA ALA A 406 -10.24 16.53 2.44
C ALA A 406 -8.81 16.74 2.92
N ASP A 407 -8.26 17.93 2.69
CA ASP A 407 -6.97 18.34 3.24
C ASP A 407 -7.05 18.75 4.72
N LEU A 408 -5.91 19.05 5.32
CA LEU A 408 -5.82 19.50 6.72
C LEU A 408 -6.45 20.89 6.97
N ALA A 409 -6.86 21.61 5.93
CA ALA A 409 -7.59 22.86 6.03
C ALA A 409 -9.11 22.67 5.81
N GLY A 410 -9.56 21.42 5.56
CA GLY A 410 -10.95 21.06 5.34
C GLY A 410 -11.42 21.24 3.89
N ASN A 411 -10.52 21.51 2.93
CA ASN A 411 -10.90 21.61 1.53
C ASN A 411 -11.11 20.21 0.94
N SER A 412 -12.32 19.92 0.46
CA SER A 412 -12.64 18.66 -0.21
C SER A 412 -11.88 18.50 -1.53
N LEU A 413 -11.53 17.25 -1.85
CA LEU A 413 -10.94 16.83 -3.12
C LEU A 413 -11.82 17.27 -4.30
N ILE A 414 -11.19 17.86 -5.31
CA ILE A 414 -11.85 18.21 -6.58
C ILE A 414 -11.16 17.50 -7.75
N ALA A 415 -11.77 17.60 -8.93
CA ALA A 415 -11.20 17.08 -10.17
C ALA A 415 -9.88 17.80 -10.50
N GLY A 416 -8.85 17.00 -10.84
CA GLY A 416 -7.54 17.48 -11.28
C GLY A 416 -7.25 17.14 -12.74
N SER A 417 -5.97 17.18 -13.12
CA SER A 417 -5.50 16.75 -14.44
C SER A 417 -5.49 15.23 -14.61
N VAL A 418 -5.39 14.47 -13.51
CA VAL A 418 -5.54 13.00 -13.51
C VAL A 418 -7.02 12.65 -13.30
N PRO A 419 -7.59 11.71 -14.09
CA PRO A 419 -8.98 11.29 -13.93
C PRO A 419 -9.28 10.74 -12.52
N ASN A 420 -10.38 11.20 -11.94
CA ASN A 420 -10.97 10.66 -10.72
C ASN A 420 -12.50 10.76 -10.84
N PRO A 421 -13.24 9.64 -10.96
CA PRO A 421 -12.75 8.26 -10.90
C PRO A 421 -11.86 7.89 -12.10
N TRP A 422 -11.08 6.82 -11.96
CA TRP A 422 -10.34 6.22 -13.06
C TRP A 422 -10.65 4.73 -13.20
N ILE A 423 -10.56 4.25 -14.42
CA ILE A 423 -10.77 2.85 -14.75
C ILE A 423 -9.45 2.16 -15.07
N PHE A 424 -9.39 0.86 -14.82
CA PHE A 424 -8.33 -0.01 -15.32
C PHE A 424 -8.89 -1.40 -15.59
N THR A 425 -8.31 -2.12 -16.54
CA THR A 425 -8.65 -3.50 -16.86
C THR A 425 -7.58 -4.41 -16.28
N THR A 426 -8.04 -5.33 -15.45
CA THR A 426 -7.20 -6.40 -14.93
C THR A 426 -6.94 -7.43 -16.01
N ASN A 427 -5.74 -7.96 -16.00
CA ASN A 427 -5.34 -9.10 -16.80
C ASN A 427 -4.39 -9.95 -15.97
N ALA A 428 -4.03 -11.13 -16.44
CA ALA A 428 -3.02 -11.96 -15.78
C ALA A 428 -1.58 -11.39 -15.87
N ALA A 429 -1.42 -10.13 -16.29
CA ALA A 429 -0.13 -9.47 -16.47
C ALA A 429 0.33 -8.85 -15.15
N VAL A 430 1.60 -9.09 -14.82
CA VAL A 430 2.19 -8.92 -13.49
C VAL A 430 3.15 -7.72 -13.53
N VAL A 431 2.78 -6.60 -12.89
CA VAL A 431 3.62 -5.41 -12.68
C VAL A 431 4.19 -5.54 -11.29
N LEU A 432 5.52 -5.66 -11.21
CA LEU A 432 6.25 -5.90 -9.97
C LEU A 432 7.16 -4.71 -9.64
N PRO A 433 7.36 -4.38 -8.34
CA PRO A 433 8.20 -3.24 -7.92
C PRO A 433 9.65 -3.38 -8.42
N PRO A 434 10.39 -2.27 -8.62
CA PRO A 434 11.81 -2.34 -8.94
C PRO A 434 12.56 -3.05 -7.82
N VAL A 435 13.43 -3.99 -8.20
CA VAL A 435 14.29 -4.73 -7.27
C VAL A 435 15.40 -3.80 -6.81
N ASN A 436 15.41 -3.46 -5.52
CA ASN A 436 16.45 -2.64 -4.93
C ASN A 436 17.72 -3.49 -4.70
N LEU A 437 18.80 -3.14 -5.38
CA LEU A 437 20.10 -3.80 -5.23
C LEU A 437 20.93 -3.26 -4.05
N GLY A 438 20.49 -2.17 -3.40
CA GLY A 438 21.24 -1.54 -2.32
C GLY A 438 22.69 -1.24 -2.72
N THR A 439 23.62 -1.58 -1.83
CA THR A 439 25.07 -1.45 -2.05
C THR A 439 25.60 -2.41 -3.12
N ALA A 440 24.91 -3.51 -3.41
CA ALA A 440 25.27 -4.43 -4.49
C ALA A 440 25.16 -3.79 -5.88
N ALA A 441 24.44 -2.66 -6.01
CA ALA A 441 24.32 -1.92 -7.26
C ALA A 441 25.67 -1.40 -7.81
N LEU A 442 26.69 -1.24 -6.96
CA LEU A 442 28.00 -0.71 -7.36
C LEU A 442 28.91 -1.77 -8.01
N PHE A 443 28.54 -3.06 -7.92
CA PHE A 443 29.38 -4.16 -8.32
C PHE A 443 29.09 -4.66 -9.73
N GLY A 444 30.14 -4.79 -10.54
CA GLY A 444 30.11 -5.51 -11.80
C GLY A 444 30.24 -7.02 -11.60
N GLY A 445 30.99 -7.44 -10.59
CA GLY A 445 31.13 -8.85 -10.21
C GLY A 445 31.19 -9.03 -8.69
N PHE A 446 30.55 -10.07 -8.16
CA PHE A 446 30.64 -10.40 -6.73
C PHE A 446 30.65 -11.91 -6.52
N GLY A 447 31.71 -12.45 -5.93
CA GLY A 447 32.00 -13.88 -5.84
C GLY A 447 31.64 -14.56 -4.52
N GLY A 448 30.52 -14.19 -3.89
CA GLY A 448 30.09 -14.77 -2.61
C GLY A 448 31.22 -14.82 -1.58
N GLY A 449 31.38 -15.97 -0.89
CA GLY A 449 32.54 -16.26 -0.06
C GLY A 449 33.66 -17.04 -0.78
N ALA A 450 33.41 -17.50 -2.02
CA ALA A 450 34.34 -18.34 -2.78
C ALA A 450 35.33 -17.53 -3.64
N GLY A 451 35.06 -16.24 -3.86
CA GLY A 451 35.93 -15.34 -4.62
C GLY A 451 35.68 -15.29 -6.12
N MET A 452 36.63 -14.68 -6.82
CA MET A 452 36.55 -14.43 -8.25
C MET A 452 37.87 -14.74 -8.93
N THR A 453 37.79 -15.39 -10.08
CA THR A 453 38.95 -15.80 -10.87
C THR A 453 38.83 -15.27 -12.29
N ASN A 454 39.83 -14.50 -12.73
CA ASN A 454 40.07 -14.20 -14.13
C ASN A 454 41.12 -15.18 -14.69
N MET A 455 40.91 -15.65 -15.91
CA MET A 455 41.87 -16.46 -16.68
C MET A 455 42.11 -15.90 -18.10
N GLY A 456 41.75 -14.62 -18.34
CA GLY A 456 42.00 -13.92 -19.60
C GLY A 456 42.85 -12.67 -19.40
N THR A 457 43.37 -12.11 -20.48
CA THR A 457 44.24 -10.92 -20.48
C THR A 457 43.53 -9.66 -20.97
N GLN A 458 42.27 -9.78 -21.39
CA GLN A 458 41.43 -8.69 -21.91
C GLN A 458 40.19 -8.45 -21.04
N THR A 459 40.21 -8.93 -19.79
CA THR A 459 39.09 -8.73 -18.86
C THR A 459 39.10 -7.30 -18.33
N VAL A 460 37.97 -6.61 -18.44
CA VAL A 460 37.77 -5.23 -17.98
C VAL A 460 36.45 -5.11 -17.23
N ILE A 461 36.49 -4.63 -15.99
CA ILE A 461 35.29 -4.38 -15.18
C ILE A 461 35.11 -2.88 -14.97
N ASN A 462 34.08 -2.30 -15.56
CA ASN A 462 33.69 -0.91 -15.35
C ASN A 462 32.73 -0.81 -14.16
N GLY A 463 33.28 -0.98 -12.95
CA GLY A 463 32.59 -1.00 -11.67
C GLY A 463 33.40 -1.73 -10.61
N ASN A 464 32.84 -1.90 -9.41
CA ASN A 464 33.54 -2.60 -8.32
C ASN A 464 33.49 -4.13 -8.51
N ILE A 465 34.44 -4.85 -7.92
CA ILE A 465 34.33 -6.29 -7.70
C ILE A 465 34.52 -6.64 -6.23
N GLY A 466 34.05 -7.81 -5.79
CA GLY A 466 34.28 -8.21 -4.41
C GLY A 466 33.95 -9.65 -4.02
N THR A 467 34.31 -9.97 -2.79
CA THR A 467 34.01 -11.23 -2.10
C THR A 467 33.94 -10.97 -0.59
N THR A 468 33.12 -11.74 0.12
CA THR A 468 33.14 -11.75 1.60
C THR A 468 34.32 -12.53 2.15
N GLY A 469 35.03 -13.27 1.31
CA GLY A 469 36.25 -14.00 1.63
C GLY A 469 37.52 -13.14 1.62
N VAL A 470 38.64 -13.77 1.98
CA VAL A 470 39.95 -13.11 2.06
C VAL A 470 40.52 -12.76 0.68
N SER A 471 41.42 -11.78 0.59
CA SER A 471 41.97 -11.28 -0.68
C SER A 471 42.56 -12.34 -1.60
N THR A 472 43.12 -13.44 -1.09
CA THR A 472 43.70 -14.52 -1.91
C THR A 472 42.66 -15.30 -2.72
N LEU A 473 41.36 -15.09 -2.48
CA LEU A 473 40.26 -15.68 -3.25
C LEU A 473 39.88 -14.83 -4.48
N ILE A 474 40.45 -13.62 -4.62
CA ILE A 474 40.46 -12.89 -5.88
C ILE A 474 41.77 -13.19 -6.59
N THR A 475 41.70 -13.60 -7.86
CA THR A 475 42.88 -13.97 -8.66
C THR A 475 42.77 -13.47 -10.10
N GLY A 476 43.87 -12.93 -10.65
CA GLY A 476 43.94 -12.42 -12.01
C GLY A 476 43.36 -11.02 -12.19
N PHE A 477 43.41 -10.18 -11.16
CA PHE A 477 42.89 -8.81 -11.24
C PHE A 477 43.84 -7.78 -10.63
N HIS A 478 43.73 -6.55 -11.08
CA HIS A 478 44.24 -5.35 -10.42
C HIS A 478 43.28 -4.19 -10.64
N ASP A 479 43.35 -3.18 -9.78
CA ASP A 479 42.67 -1.90 -9.99
C ASP A 479 43.69 -0.75 -10.12
N ASN A 480 43.23 0.49 -10.01
CA ASN A 480 44.08 1.68 -10.11
C ASN A 480 44.86 1.98 -8.81
N GLY A 481 44.65 1.19 -7.74
CA GLY A 481 45.36 1.29 -6.48
C GLY A 481 46.84 0.95 -6.64
N VAL A 482 47.71 1.75 -6.02
CA VAL A 482 49.16 1.56 -6.13
C VAL A 482 49.54 0.24 -5.46
N GLY A 483 50.03 -0.73 -6.26
CA GLY A 483 50.43 -2.05 -5.77
C GLY A 483 49.29 -3.02 -5.46
N CYS A 484 48.04 -2.68 -5.83
CA CYS A 484 46.85 -3.48 -5.58
C CYS A 484 46.65 -4.52 -6.69
N THR A 485 47.42 -5.61 -6.62
CA THR A 485 47.40 -6.71 -7.58
C THR A 485 47.05 -8.03 -6.91
N TYR A 486 46.10 -8.77 -7.47
CA TYR A 486 45.54 -10.00 -6.94
C TYR A 486 45.99 -11.19 -7.79
N THR A 487 47.15 -11.76 -7.48
CA THR A 487 47.70 -12.99 -8.09
C THR A 487 47.63 -13.00 -9.63
N GLU A 488 48.16 -11.95 -10.25
CA GLU A 488 48.28 -11.87 -11.72
C GLU A 488 49.52 -12.59 -12.25
N THR A 489 49.36 -13.11 -13.45
CA THR A 489 50.39 -13.72 -14.30
C THR A 489 50.22 -13.13 -15.70
N PRO A 490 51.18 -13.34 -16.62
CA PRO A 490 51.03 -12.89 -18.01
C PRO A 490 49.81 -13.45 -18.76
N LEU A 491 49.12 -14.46 -18.22
CA LEU A 491 47.99 -15.14 -18.85
C LEU A 491 46.61 -14.76 -18.26
N ASN A 492 46.55 -13.96 -17.19
CA ASN A 492 45.30 -13.67 -16.50
C ASN A 492 45.20 -12.22 -15.98
N ILE A 493 45.59 -11.25 -16.80
CA ILE A 493 45.56 -9.82 -16.43
C ILE A 493 44.12 -9.28 -16.59
N GLY A 494 43.55 -8.76 -15.50
CA GLY A 494 42.19 -8.26 -15.46
C GLY A 494 42.12 -6.87 -14.83
N TYR A 495 41.65 -5.88 -15.58
CA TYR A 495 41.58 -4.51 -15.09
C TYR A 495 40.21 -4.19 -14.47
N VAL A 496 40.22 -3.63 -13.26
CA VAL A 496 39.02 -3.15 -12.56
C VAL A 496 39.05 -1.63 -12.52
N ASN A 497 38.13 -1.01 -13.26
CA ASN A 497 37.87 0.43 -13.24
C ASN A 497 36.83 0.75 -12.14
N GLY A 498 37.26 0.51 -10.91
CA GLY A 498 36.49 0.58 -9.66
C GLY A 498 37.39 0.15 -8.51
N SER A 499 36.81 -0.29 -7.40
CA SER A 499 37.58 -0.86 -6.28
C SER A 499 37.38 -2.36 -6.15
N ILE A 500 38.41 -3.06 -5.68
CA ILE A 500 38.33 -4.47 -5.28
C ILE A 500 38.11 -4.53 -3.76
N VAL A 501 37.00 -5.13 -3.32
CA VAL A 501 36.67 -5.24 -1.88
C VAL A 501 36.69 -6.70 -1.41
N THR A 502 37.45 -6.93 -0.35
CA THR A 502 37.73 -8.28 0.19
C THR A 502 37.85 -8.21 1.71
N ALA A 503 37.80 -9.36 2.38
CA ALA A 503 38.23 -9.48 3.75
C ALA A 503 39.76 -9.48 3.86
N ALA A 504 40.26 -9.14 5.05
CA ALA A 504 41.68 -9.17 5.36
C ALA A 504 42.31 -10.55 5.14
N PRO A 505 43.61 -10.63 4.80
CA PRO A 505 44.58 -9.52 4.73
C PRO A 505 44.60 -8.79 3.38
N PRO A 506 45.34 -7.66 3.27
CA PRO A 506 45.63 -7.00 1.99
C PRO A 506 46.24 -7.93 0.93
N PRO A 507 45.99 -7.69 -0.37
CA PRO A 507 46.48 -8.57 -1.44
C PRO A 507 48.00 -8.56 -1.58
N THR A 508 48.62 -7.42 -1.32
CA THR A 508 50.08 -7.26 -1.29
C THR A 508 50.47 -6.33 -0.15
N VAL A 509 51.74 -6.35 0.24
CA VAL A 509 52.30 -5.38 1.20
C VAL A 509 52.24 -3.94 0.68
N GLY A 510 52.14 -3.74 -0.63
CA GLY A 510 52.07 -2.43 -1.27
C GLY A 510 50.66 -1.81 -1.28
N CYS A 511 49.62 -2.58 -0.95
CA CYS A 511 48.22 -2.15 -1.03
C CYS A 511 47.52 -2.13 0.34
N PRO A 512 47.90 -1.25 1.28
CA PRO A 512 47.34 -1.27 2.64
C PRO A 512 45.86 -0.84 2.73
N THR A 513 45.28 -0.32 1.64
CA THR A 513 43.92 0.24 1.60
C THR A 513 42.85 -0.81 1.31
N GLU A 514 43.22 -1.99 0.79
CA GLU A 514 42.32 -3.09 0.47
C GLU A 514 42.60 -4.33 1.32
N GLY A 515 41.67 -5.28 1.37
CA GLY A 515 41.75 -6.41 2.31
C GLY A 515 41.84 -5.92 3.76
N THR A 516 40.95 -5.01 4.13
CA THR A 516 40.88 -4.37 5.45
C THR A 516 39.55 -4.69 6.11
N ALA A 517 39.40 -4.40 7.41
CA ALA A 517 38.11 -4.55 8.09
C ALA A 517 37.00 -3.67 7.46
N VAL A 518 37.37 -2.52 6.89
CA VAL A 518 36.42 -1.59 6.24
C VAL A 518 35.92 -2.17 4.92
N THR A 519 36.83 -2.67 4.06
CA THR A 519 36.45 -3.31 2.80
C THR A 519 35.69 -4.62 3.03
N ALA A 520 36.02 -5.36 4.11
CA ALA A 520 35.25 -6.52 4.56
C ALA A 520 33.79 -6.16 4.94
N ALA A 521 33.57 -5.05 5.64
CA ALA A 521 32.23 -4.59 6.01
C ALA A 521 31.41 -4.17 4.79
N ILE A 522 32.03 -3.50 3.80
CA ILE A 522 31.40 -3.15 2.52
C ILE A 522 30.99 -4.43 1.78
N ALA A 523 31.89 -5.42 1.69
CA ALA A 523 31.60 -6.70 1.05
C ALA A 523 30.46 -7.46 1.75
N ALA A 524 30.44 -7.46 3.08
CA ALA A 524 29.38 -8.10 3.86
C ALA A 524 28.01 -7.46 3.59
N GLN A 525 27.92 -6.11 3.57
CA GLN A 525 26.67 -5.42 3.27
C GLN A 525 26.20 -5.67 1.83
N ALA A 526 27.12 -5.64 0.86
CA ALA A 526 26.79 -5.93 -0.54
C ALA A 526 26.26 -7.36 -0.71
N SER A 527 26.80 -8.33 0.02
CA SER A 527 26.31 -9.71 0.03
C SER A 527 24.90 -9.82 0.61
N ILE A 528 24.60 -9.11 1.70
CA ILE A 528 23.26 -9.06 2.31
C ILE A 528 22.24 -8.43 1.35
N ASP A 529 22.60 -7.32 0.71
CA ASP A 529 21.72 -6.62 -0.24
C ASP A 529 21.47 -7.47 -1.49
N ALA A 530 22.49 -8.16 -2.01
CA ALA A 530 22.35 -9.11 -3.11
C ALA A 530 21.44 -10.30 -2.74
N GLY A 531 21.55 -10.82 -1.52
CA GLY A 531 20.66 -11.86 -1.00
C GLY A 531 19.21 -11.39 -0.87
N THR A 532 19.01 -10.16 -0.41
CA THR A 532 17.68 -9.53 -0.31
C THR A 532 17.06 -9.33 -1.70
N ALA A 533 17.85 -8.84 -2.66
CA ALA A 533 17.42 -8.68 -4.05
C ALA A 533 17.08 -10.04 -4.69
N TYR A 534 17.89 -11.07 -4.45
CA TYR A 534 17.61 -12.44 -4.92
C TYR A 534 16.29 -12.98 -4.34
N ALA A 535 16.08 -12.83 -3.03
CA ALA A 535 14.85 -13.28 -2.38
C ALA A 535 13.61 -12.54 -2.93
N ALA A 536 13.72 -11.22 -3.15
CA ALA A 536 12.66 -10.43 -3.77
C ALA A 536 12.36 -10.91 -5.20
N LEU A 537 13.40 -11.13 -6.02
CA LEU A 537 13.26 -11.66 -7.36
C LEU A 537 12.61 -13.05 -7.39
N ALA A 538 12.96 -13.92 -6.44
CA ALA A 538 12.39 -15.27 -6.34
C ALA A 538 10.94 -15.26 -5.82
N ALA A 539 10.60 -14.31 -4.95
CA ALA A 539 9.27 -14.16 -4.35
C ALA A 539 8.24 -13.54 -5.30
N PHE A 540 8.69 -13.00 -6.43
CA PHE A 540 7.80 -12.41 -7.42
C PHE A 540 6.75 -13.43 -7.91
N PRO A 541 5.44 -13.14 -7.73
CA PRO A 541 4.38 -14.09 -8.04
C PRO A 541 4.13 -14.17 -9.56
N ASN A 542 3.41 -15.20 -9.99
CA ASN A 542 2.76 -15.26 -11.30
C ASN A 542 3.71 -15.17 -12.52
N GLY A 543 4.94 -15.67 -12.42
CA GLY A 543 5.86 -15.74 -13.56
C GLY A 543 5.32 -16.61 -14.70
N GLN A 544 5.34 -16.08 -15.92
CA GLN A 544 4.84 -16.74 -17.13
C GLN A 544 5.86 -17.73 -17.70
N ASP A 545 5.42 -18.91 -18.11
CA ASP A 545 6.27 -19.79 -18.92
C ASP A 545 6.24 -19.33 -20.39
N VAL A 546 7.44 -19.07 -20.91
CA VAL A 546 7.67 -18.67 -22.29
C VAL A 546 7.09 -19.65 -23.31
N SER A 547 7.01 -20.95 -23.01
CA SER A 547 6.41 -21.94 -23.94
C SER A 547 4.90 -21.75 -24.12
N THR A 548 4.23 -21.16 -23.13
CA THR A 548 2.77 -21.01 -23.10
C THR A 548 2.27 -19.58 -23.20
N CYS A 549 3.12 -18.56 -23.04
CA CYS A 549 2.66 -17.17 -23.08
C CYS A 549 2.38 -16.68 -24.51
N ALA A 550 1.23 -15.99 -24.65
CA ALA A 550 0.78 -15.44 -25.93
C ALA A 550 1.71 -14.31 -26.39
N GLY A 551 2.16 -14.37 -27.65
CA GLY A 551 3.07 -13.38 -28.22
C GLY A 551 4.55 -13.59 -27.91
N CYS A 552 4.92 -14.59 -27.11
CA CYS A 552 6.31 -14.89 -26.75
C CYS A 552 7.09 -15.69 -27.80
N GLY A 553 6.55 -15.85 -29.02
CA GLY A 553 7.19 -16.56 -30.14
C GLY A 553 7.02 -18.08 -30.18
N GLY A 554 6.42 -18.71 -29.16
CA GLY A 554 6.31 -20.18 -29.05
C GLY A 554 7.67 -20.89 -28.92
N GLY A 555 7.67 -22.22 -28.77
CA GLY A 555 8.91 -23.02 -28.69
C GLY A 555 9.05 -23.83 -27.40
N GLN A 556 10.20 -24.48 -27.21
CA GLN A 556 10.44 -25.36 -26.06
C GLN A 556 10.43 -24.57 -24.74
N ALA A 557 9.93 -25.22 -23.69
CA ALA A 557 10.01 -24.68 -22.34
C ALA A 557 11.47 -24.51 -21.91
N GLY A 558 11.77 -23.36 -21.30
CA GLY A 558 13.15 -23.05 -20.89
C GLY A 558 14.08 -22.57 -22.01
N GLU A 559 13.69 -22.55 -23.29
CA GLU A 559 14.50 -21.95 -24.36
C GLU A 559 14.00 -20.53 -24.68
N LEU A 560 14.92 -19.56 -24.59
CA LEU A 560 14.66 -18.13 -24.76
C LEU A 560 15.17 -17.58 -26.10
N GLY A 561 16.07 -18.28 -26.80
CA GLY A 561 16.63 -17.83 -28.06
C GLY A 561 15.59 -17.75 -29.18
N ASN A 562 15.80 -16.82 -30.13
CA ASN A 562 14.88 -16.46 -31.22
C ASN A 562 13.52 -15.87 -30.76
N ARG A 563 13.42 -15.42 -29.51
CA ARG A 563 12.19 -14.79 -28.99
C ARG A 563 12.32 -13.28 -28.88
N THR A 564 11.19 -12.60 -28.98
CA THR A 564 11.01 -11.22 -28.57
C THR A 564 10.07 -11.18 -27.38
N LEU A 565 10.56 -10.74 -26.22
CA LEU A 565 9.80 -10.71 -24.98
C LEU A 565 9.55 -9.28 -24.52
N VAL A 566 8.28 -8.96 -24.26
CA VAL A 566 7.88 -7.68 -23.67
C VAL A 566 8.17 -7.66 -22.16
N ALA A 567 8.03 -6.49 -21.52
CA ALA A 567 8.20 -6.37 -20.07
C ALA A 567 7.32 -7.38 -19.31
N GLY A 568 7.88 -8.03 -18.30
CA GLY A 568 7.17 -9.07 -17.57
C GLY A 568 8.07 -9.96 -16.72
N ILE A 569 7.42 -10.94 -16.11
CA ILE A 569 8.02 -11.84 -15.14
C ILE A 569 7.85 -13.23 -15.70
N TYR A 570 8.97 -13.91 -15.89
CA TYR A 570 9.06 -15.17 -16.61
C TYR A 570 9.61 -16.22 -15.70
N LYS A 571 8.94 -17.36 -15.59
CA LYS A 571 9.36 -18.48 -14.75
C LYS A 571 9.57 -19.72 -15.59
N SER A 572 10.76 -20.29 -15.48
CA SER A 572 11.09 -21.49 -16.23
C SER A 572 10.29 -22.67 -15.68
N ALA A 573 9.44 -23.27 -16.52
CA ALA A 573 8.75 -24.51 -16.21
C ALA A 573 9.71 -25.69 -15.95
N PRO A 574 10.76 -25.94 -16.78
CA PRO A 574 11.75 -26.98 -16.47
C PRO A 574 12.71 -26.61 -15.34
N GLY A 575 12.64 -25.37 -14.84
CA GLY A 575 13.51 -24.87 -13.78
C GLY A 575 14.85 -24.34 -14.28
N SER A 576 15.17 -24.44 -15.57
CA SER A 576 16.39 -23.89 -16.20
C SER A 576 16.03 -22.99 -17.40
N TYR A 577 16.85 -21.98 -17.68
CA TYR A 577 16.76 -21.24 -18.94
C TYR A 577 18.00 -21.43 -19.81
N ALA A 578 17.80 -21.43 -21.12
CA ALA A 578 18.83 -21.49 -22.13
C ALA A 578 18.57 -20.42 -23.21
N ILE A 579 19.63 -19.79 -23.72
CA ILE A 579 19.63 -18.97 -24.94
C ILE A 579 20.62 -19.65 -25.87
N THR A 580 20.14 -20.61 -26.66
CA THR A 580 21.00 -21.46 -27.52
C THR A 580 20.55 -21.45 -28.97
N ALA A 581 19.26 -21.34 -29.23
CA ALA A 581 18.69 -21.40 -30.58
C ALA A 581 18.97 -20.13 -31.41
N GLY A 582 19.14 -18.99 -30.76
CA GLY A 582 19.30 -17.67 -31.36
C GLY A 582 19.41 -16.59 -30.31
N ASP A 583 19.53 -15.33 -30.75
CA ASP A 583 19.55 -14.20 -29.81
C ASP A 583 18.16 -13.98 -29.21
N LEU A 584 18.13 -13.47 -27.98
CA LEU A 584 16.90 -13.05 -27.29
C LEU A 584 16.74 -11.55 -27.45
N THR A 585 15.55 -11.08 -27.83
CA THR A 585 15.21 -9.66 -27.89
C THR A 585 14.25 -9.29 -26.75
N LEU A 586 14.55 -8.21 -26.02
CA LEU A 586 13.68 -7.63 -25.00
C LEU A 586 13.13 -6.29 -25.50
N ASP A 587 11.81 -6.21 -25.61
CA ASP A 587 11.10 -5.09 -26.23
C ASP A 587 10.33 -4.28 -25.19
N ALA A 588 10.78 -3.05 -24.93
CA ALA A 588 10.13 -2.13 -24.01
C ALA A 588 8.84 -1.51 -24.54
N GLN A 589 8.54 -1.65 -25.84
CA GLN A 589 7.37 -1.06 -26.50
C GLN A 589 7.23 0.45 -26.26
N GLY A 590 8.37 1.17 -26.18
CA GLY A 590 8.42 2.61 -25.92
C GLY A 590 8.40 3.00 -24.44
N ASN A 591 8.35 2.04 -23.51
CA ASN A 591 8.38 2.31 -22.08
C ASN A 591 9.82 2.23 -21.52
N PRO A 592 10.49 3.36 -21.20
CA PRO A 592 11.84 3.33 -20.64
C PRO A 592 11.91 2.68 -19.25
N ASN A 593 10.79 2.54 -18.54
CA ASN A 593 10.69 1.88 -17.24
C ASN A 593 10.24 0.42 -17.36
N ALA A 594 10.21 -0.13 -18.58
CA ALA A 594 9.95 -1.55 -18.82
C ALA A 594 10.93 -2.43 -18.01
N PHE A 595 10.40 -3.49 -17.42
CA PHE A 595 11.07 -4.31 -16.42
C PHE A 595 10.91 -5.80 -16.71
N TRP A 596 12.00 -6.56 -16.58
CA TRP A 596 12.05 -8.00 -16.84
C TRP A 596 12.64 -8.76 -15.67
N VAL A 597 12.00 -9.87 -15.31
CA VAL A 597 12.57 -10.86 -14.39
C VAL A 597 12.48 -12.24 -14.99
N PHE A 598 13.60 -12.96 -14.96
CA PHE A 598 13.67 -14.36 -15.33
C PHE A 598 13.99 -15.19 -14.08
N GLN A 599 13.04 -16.00 -13.65
CA GLN A 599 13.13 -16.89 -12.50
C GLN A 599 13.42 -18.32 -12.94
N MET A 600 14.44 -18.94 -12.36
CA MET A 600 14.77 -20.34 -12.61
C MET A 600 15.34 -21.01 -11.35
N SER A 601 14.94 -22.25 -11.08
CA SER A 601 15.35 -23.00 -9.88
C SER A 601 16.73 -23.64 -10.01
N THR A 602 17.24 -23.78 -11.24
CA THR A 602 18.50 -24.45 -11.55
C THR A 602 19.41 -23.55 -12.38
N THR A 603 19.73 -23.91 -13.62
CA THR A 603 20.82 -23.31 -14.39
C THR A 603 20.35 -22.26 -15.39
N PHE A 604 21.26 -21.36 -15.73
CA PHE A 604 21.11 -20.45 -16.86
C PHE A 604 22.26 -20.65 -17.86
N THR A 605 21.96 -20.87 -19.14
CA THR A 605 22.98 -21.07 -20.18
C THR A 605 22.78 -20.11 -21.34
N VAL A 606 23.83 -19.39 -21.73
CA VAL A 606 23.84 -18.54 -22.92
C VAL A 606 24.92 -19.02 -23.86
N GLY A 607 24.60 -19.15 -25.13
CA GLY A 607 25.53 -19.70 -26.12
C GLY A 607 25.43 -21.22 -26.24
N SER A 608 25.97 -21.72 -27.33
CA SER A 608 26.11 -23.14 -27.63
C SER A 608 27.56 -23.42 -28.07
N PRO A 609 27.98 -24.69 -28.16
CA PRO A 609 29.29 -25.03 -28.72
C PRO A 609 29.51 -24.52 -30.17
N ALA A 610 28.42 -24.23 -30.91
CA ALA A 610 28.46 -23.83 -32.31
C ALA A 610 28.30 -22.31 -32.55
N ALA A 611 27.71 -21.58 -31.60
CA ALA A 611 27.49 -20.13 -31.72
C ALA A 611 27.37 -19.45 -30.35
N HIS A 612 27.98 -18.26 -30.22
CA HIS A 612 27.70 -17.34 -29.12
C HIS A 612 26.32 -16.70 -29.29
N ARG A 613 25.73 -16.23 -28.19
CA ARG A 613 24.41 -15.59 -28.18
C ARG A 613 24.40 -14.25 -27.44
N SER A 614 23.41 -13.44 -27.79
CA SER A 614 23.19 -12.12 -27.21
C SER A 614 21.77 -11.91 -26.68
N VAL A 615 21.65 -11.01 -25.71
CA VAL A 615 20.39 -10.42 -25.25
C VAL A 615 20.34 -8.97 -25.75
N LEU A 616 19.45 -8.73 -26.71
CA LEU A 616 19.25 -7.46 -27.39
C LEU A 616 18.16 -6.64 -26.69
N LEU A 617 18.38 -5.34 -26.55
CA LEU A 617 17.40 -4.40 -26.01
C LEU A 617 16.86 -3.50 -27.13
N VAL A 618 15.54 -3.39 -27.25
CA VAL A 618 14.90 -2.53 -28.26
C VAL A 618 13.83 -1.62 -27.65
N ASN A 619 13.46 -0.58 -28.39
CA ASN A 619 12.33 0.31 -28.10
C ASN A 619 12.33 0.93 -26.69
N GLY A 620 13.51 1.30 -26.18
CA GLY A 620 13.67 1.96 -24.88
C GLY A 620 13.97 1.02 -23.72
N ALA A 621 14.18 -0.28 -23.96
CA ALA A 621 14.57 -1.22 -22.93
C ALA A 621 15.94 -0.86 -22.36
N GLN A 622 16.10 -0.97 -21.03
CA GLN A 622 17.33 -0.62 -20.32
C GLN A 622 17.86 -1.80 -19.52
N ALA A 623 19.17 -2.02 -19.59
CA ALA A 623 19.86 -3.12 -18.91
C ALA A 623 19.63 -3.12 -17.39
N LYS A 624 19.54 -1.93 -16.77
CA LYS A 624 19.29 -1.78 -15.34
C LYS A 624 17.94 -2.35 -14.88
N ASN A 625 16.99 -2.55 -15.79
CA ASN A 625 15.66 -3.08 -15.50
C ASN A 625 15.50 -4.57 -15.87
N VAL A 626 16.59 -5.28 -16.21
CA VAL A 626 16.56 -6.70 -16.57
C VAL A 626 17.25 -7.52 -15.48
N PHE A 627 16.57 -8.53 -14.93
CA PHE A 627 17.06 -9.33 -13.82
C PHE A 627 16.96 -10.83 -14.09
N TRP A 628 17.99 -11.57 -13.71
CA TRP A 628 18.09 -13.02 -13.85
C TRP A 628 18.32 -13.64 -12.47
N GLN A 629 17.30 -14.29 -11.92
CA GLN A 629 17.37 -15.02 -10.66
C GLN A 629 17.69 -16.49 -10.98
N VAL A 630 18.91 -16.92 -10.65
CA VAL A 630 19.46 -18.22 -11.03
C VAL A 630 19.64 -19.10 -9.79
N GLY A 631 18.85 -20.17 -9.70
CA GLY A 631 18.80 -21.03 -8.52
C GLY A 631 20.08 -21.83 -8.25
N THR A 632 20.91 -22.08 -9.27
CA THR A 632 22.23 -22.71 -9.12
C THR A 632 23.29 -21.87 -9.82
N ALA A 633 23.78 -22.26 -11.00
CA ALA A 633 24.88 -21.61 -11.70
C ALA A 633 24.47 -21.07 -13.08
N ALA A 634 25.14 -20.01 -13.53
CA ALA A 634 25.00 -19.47 -14.88
C ALA A 634 26.29 -19.67 -15.71
N THR A 635 26.13 -20.08 -16.96
CA THR A 635 27.23 -20.23 -17.93
C THR A 635 26.96 -19.34 -19.13
N ILE A 636 27.83 -18.35 -19.36
CA ILE A 636 27.65 -17.32 -20.40
C ILE A 636 28.71 -17.49 -21.47
N ASN A 637 28.28 -17.83 -22.69
CA ASN A 637 29.08 -18.01 -23.89
C ASN A 637 30.37 -18.83 -23.65
N GLY A 638 30.23 -19.96 -22.94
CA GLY A 638 31.35 -20.72 -22.38
C GLY A 638 32.45 -21.11 -23.39
N ILE A 639 32.11 -21.85 -24.45
CA ILE A 639 33.12 -22.45 -25.34
C ILE A 639 33.70 -21.46 -26.35
N LEU A 640 32.87 -20.55 -26.86
CA LEU A 640 33.25 -19.65 -27.96
C LEU A 640 33.61 -18.24 -27.51
N GLY A 641 33.25 -17.84 -26.29
CA GLY A 641 33.26 -16.44 -25.88
C GLY A 641 32.37 -15.60 -26.78
N GLY A 642 32.62 -14.29 -26.85
CA GLY A 642 31.83 -13.39 -27.71
C GLY A 642 30.42 -13.11 -27.18
N GLY A 643 29.61 -12.43 -28.01
CA GLY A 643 28.23 -12.08 -27.70
C GLY A 643 28.07 -11.04 -26.58
N THR A 644 26.82 -10.64 -26.34
CA THR A 644 26.46 -9.63 -25.33
C THR A 644 25.35 -10.14 -24.42
N MET A 645 25.65 -10.28 -23.13
CA MET A 645 24.65 -10.53 -22.10
C MET A 645 24.17 -9.21 -21.49
N THR A 646 22.88 -9.13 -21.16
CA THR A 646 22.27 -7.90 -20.65
C THR A 646 21.47 -8.15 -19.38
N GLY A 647 21.66 -7.30 -18.36
CA GLY A 647 20.94 -7.33 -17.10
C GLY A 647 21.76 -7.79 -15.90
N THR A 648 21.14 -7.71 -14.71
CA THR A 648 21.74 -8.13 -13.44
C THR A 648 21.49 -9.62 -13.23
N ILE A 649 22.54 -10.43 -13.22
CA ILE A 649 22.49 -11.86 -12.92
C ILE A 649 22.79 -12.04 -11.43
N ILE A 650 21.87 -12.68 -10.71
CA ILE A 650 22.07 -13.08 -9.31
C ILE A 650 21.93 -14.60 -9.20
N SER A 651 23.04 -15.28 -8.93
CA SER A 651 23.16 -16.74 -8.88
C SER A 651 23.46 -17.22 -7.46
N GLN A 652 22.87 -18.35 -7.05
CA GLN A 652 23.22 -18.93 -5.76
C GLN A 652 24.64 -19.52 -5.74
N ALA A 653 25.01 -20.29 -6.77
CA ALA A 653 26.14 -21.24 -6.71
C ALA A 653 27.33 -20.89 -7.61
N GLY A 654 27.19 -20.03 -8.62
CA GLY A 654 28.34 -19.62 -9.44
C GLY A 654 28.00 -19.02 -10.79
N ILE A 655 28.92 -18.22 -11.34
CA ILE A 655 28.82 -17.69 -12.70
C ILE A 655 30.14 -17.96 -13.43
N SER A 656 30.08 -18.59 -14.60
CA SER A 656 31.22 -18.82 -15.48
C SER A 656 31.00 -18.11 -16.82
N VAL A 657 31.93 -17.24 -17.22
CA VAL A 657 31.86 -16.49 -18.48
C VAL A 657 33.06 -16.85 -19.35
N SER A 658 32.77 -17.43 -20.51
CA SER A 658 33.79 -17.99 -21.42
C SER A 658 34.66 -19.08 -20.76
N THR A 659 35.67 -19.58 -21.48
CA THR A 659 36.58 -20.65 -21.04
C THR A 659 38.02 -20.26 -21.35
N ALA A 660 38.97 -20.73 -20.54
CA ALA A 660 40.39 -20.40 -20.71
C ALA A 660 40.89 -20.73 -22.13
N GLY A 661 41.72 -19.84 -22.68
CA GLY A 661 42.25 -19.96 -24.05
C GLY A 661 41.37 -19.37 -25.15
N VAL A 662 40.13 -18.96 -24.83
CA VAL A 662 39.24 -18.29 -25.79
C VAL A 662 39.59 -16.81 -25.92
N ALA A 663 39.93 -16.36 -27.13
CA ALA A 663 40.32 -14.97 -27.39
C ALA A 663 39.14 -13.99 -27.54
N ALA A 664 37.94 -14.50 -27.88
CA ALA A 664 36.77 -13.66 -28.13
C ALA A 664 36.24 -13.03 -26.83
N ILE A 665 36.01 -11.72 -26.87
CA ILE A 665 35.55 -10.95 -25.71
C ILE A 665 34.04 -11.14 -25.50
N THR A 666 33.63 -11.56 -24.31
CA THR A 666 32.22 -11.60 -23.91
C THR A 666 31.85 -10.30 -23.21
N THR A 667 30.78 -9.63 -23.63
CA THR A 667 30.32 -8.39 -22.99
C THR A 667 29.13 -8.66 -22.06
N ILE A 668 29.14 -8.07 -20.87
CA ILE A 668 28.00 -8.01 -19.95
C ILE A 668 27.62 -6.54 -19.72
N ASN A 669 26.48 -6.11 -20.25
CA ASN A 669 25.88 -4.83 -19.89
C ASN A 669 24.95 -5.05 -18.70
N GLY A 670 25.49 -4.98 -17.50
CA GLY A 670 24.83 -5.52 -16.31
C GLY A 670 25.77 -5.85 -15.17
N ARG A 671 25.45 -6.92 -14.43
CA ARG A 671 26.18 -7.36 -13.24
C ARG A 671 26.23 -8.88 -13.15
N ALA A 672 27.28 -9.44 -12.58
CA ALA A 672 27.45 -10.87 -12.31
C ALA A 672 27.64 -11.11 -10.80
N LEU A 673 26.53 -11.31 -10.08
CA LEU A 673 26.50 -11.43 -8.63
C LEU A 673 26.26 -12.89 -8.21
N VAL A 674 27.10 -13.43 -7.34
CA VAL A 674 26.97 -14.77 -6.78
C VAL A 674 26.86 -14.68 -5.26
N LEU A 675 25.89 -15.40 -4.69
CA LEU A 675 25.62 -15.36 -3.25
C LEU A 675 26.62 -16.19 -2.46
N THR A 676 26.93 -17.43 -2.91
CA THR A 676 27.76 -18.37 -2.12
C THR A 676 28.99 -18.89 -2.86
N GLY A 677 28.91 -19.11 -4.18
CA GLY A 677 30.00 -19.66 -4.98
C GLY A 677 30.82 -18.64 -5.80
N PRO A 678 31.64 -19.11 -6.74
CA PRO A 678 32.63 -18.27 -7.41
C PRO A 678 32.08 -17.57 -8.67
N VAL A 679 32.75 -16.48 -9.05
CA VAL A 679 32.66 -15.91 -10.41
C VAL A 679 33.94 -16.21 -11.16
N THR A 680 33.84 -16.84 -12.34
CA THR A 680 34.98 -17.13 -13.22
C THR A 680 34.82 -16.41 -14.54
N LEU A 681 35.81 -15.61 -14.94
CA LEU A 681 35.80 -14.78 -16.14
C LEU A 681 36.99 -15.10 -17.06
N VAL A 682 36.77 -15.04 -18.37
CA VAL A 682 37.83 -15.09 -19.37
C VAL A 682 37.55 -14.07 -20.47
N ASN A 683 38.42 -13.07 -20.59
CA ASN A 683 38.30 -12.00 -21.60
C ASN A 683 36.90 -11.38 -21.58
N THR A 684 36.46 -10.93 -20.40
CA THR A 684 35.10 -10.42 -20.20
C THR A 684 35.11 -8.91 -19.97
N VAL A 685 34.23 -8.18 -20.66
CA VAL A 685 33.96 -6.77 -20.37
C VAL A 685 32.65 -6.66 -19.62
N ILE A 686 32.66 -6.13 -18.40
CA ILE A 686 31.42 -5.85 -17.63
C ILE A 686 31.23 -4.34 -17.52
N ASN A 687 30.09 -3.85 -18.03
CA ASN A 687 29.66 -2.46 -17.94
C ASN A 687 28.52 -2.34 -16.93
N VAL A 688 28.81 -1.80 -15.75
CA VAL A 688 27.80 -1.61 -14.71
C VAL A 688 26.83 -0.49 -15.13
N PRO A 689 25.51 -0.76 -15.18
CA PRO A 689 24.53 0.29 -15.46
C PRO A 689 24.51 1.34 -14.36
N ALA A 690 24.33 2.61 -14.73
CA ALA A 690 24.12 3.69 -13.77
C ALA A 690 22.99 3.32 -12.78
N PRO A 691 23.15 3.63 -11.47
CA PRO A 691 22.15 3.34 -10.44
C PRO A 691 20.74 3.83 -10.78
#